data_AF-A0A1H0NGU7-F1
#
_entry.id   AF-A0A1H0NGU7-F1
#
_cell.length_a   1.000
_cell.length_b   1.000
_cell.length_c   1.000
_cell.angle_alpha   90.00
_cell.angle_beta   90.00
_cell.angle_gamma   90.00
#
_symmetry.space_group_name_H-M   'P 1'
#
loop_
_entity.id
_entity.type
_entity.pdbx_description
1 polymer ?
#
loop_
_entity_poly.entity_id
_entity_poly.type
_entity_poly.pdbx_seq_one_letter_code
_entity_poly.pdbx_strand_id
1 'polypeptide(L)'
;MRKPIRGALAAFAGALLLATGVTAAGAPAAQAADSTTTAKPVLGWSSWSFIRRTPTAQNIEAQAKALKTSGLVKDGFVYANVDDFWYHCPGSQGPDVDQYGRWVTDETAFPPKGSENGIQVVADYVHSLGLKFGLYVTPGISKQAVAQNTPIKGTTYHADDIATTTDEANYNCGGMVGIDYSKPGAQDFVNSWADQFAGWGIDYLKIDGVGTPDIGDVRAWSQALKQTGRSIHLELSNNLDINNAAAWQQLSDGWRTGGDIECYCGPNGSSYPLTTWSSLTSRFDQVAAWAPYGGPAGYNDYDSLEIGNGANDGLTLDERKTQMSLWSLAASPLILGTDLTHLDPTDLSLLKNTDVLGVDQDGIDARRITDGADSQVFAKTEKNGDAIVGLFNTASAPREVATTAKALGLPGARDYALTDLWSHGTTESAGRIAADVPPHGVALFRVHPTHQVVRGAAPSVTLGLDWAPAASDSTTRTVTATLTDNGSRPVTDAALALTGPDGATISTTSPTRARTLKPGGALQATYTIALKPSDELFAASDFQGTASYRFGPGTTHLDVGDTLTVNHAVGAPYKTYASTTASFSQSGTRLGIRAQGEDLYQPVDEYGTIYLPGAEHDGSTTTVKIDAQANTSVWAKSGIMVRNDITKAGSSAGYLALVETPGNGYLLDWDSNGDGQLDSQDSTGTATYPSWLKLVRTGTSFSGYYSTDDSTWNLVGTIDLPTAAATQDVGLTATSHAAGTTGETDFDSFTTN
;
A
#
# COMPACT_ATOMS: atom_id res chain seq x y z
N MET A 1 -18.44 -22.28 -67.17
CA MET A 1 -18.25 -23.71 -67.57
C MET A 1 -16.77 -24.06 -67.42
N ARG A 2 -16.46 -25.10 -66.62
CA ARG A 2 -15.25 -25.94 -66.60
C ARG A 2 -13.87 -25.34 -66.20
N LYS A 3 -13.37 -25.74 -65.02
CA LYS A 3 -11.93 -25.92 -64.66
C LYS A 3 -11.34 -27.15 -65.39
N PRO A 4 -10.01 -27.31 -65.59
CA PRO A 4 -9.06 -27.91 -64.59
C PRO A 4 -7.65 -27.24 -64.56
N ILE A 5 -6.91 -27.14 -63.43
CA ILE A 5 -5.98 -28.08 -62.72
C ILE A 5 -4.56 -28.27 -63.34
N ARG A 6 -3.54 -28.00 -62.48
CA ARG A 6 -2.15 -28.51 -62.34
C ARG A 6 -0.99 -28.02 -63.24
N GLY A 7 0.01 -27.47 -62.53
CA GLY A 7 1.33 -28.11 -62.44
C GLY A 7 2.49 -27.38 -63.12
N ALA A 8 3.41 -26.81 -62.34
CA ALA A 8 4.75 -26.47 -62.83
C ALA A 8 5.79 -26.59 -61.69
N LEU A 9 6.59 -27.66 -61.74
CA LEU A 9 7.96 -27.67 -61.23
C LEU A 9 8.84 -27.07 -62.33
N ALA A 10 9.72 -26.13 -61.97
CA ALA A 10 10.84 -25.75 -62.82
C ALA A 10 12.07 -25.50 -61.94
N ALA A 11 13.16 -26.15 -62.30
CA ALA A 11 14.47 -26.05 -61.68
C ALA A 11 15.47 -25.46 -62.70
N PHE A 12 16.23 -24.48 -62.22
CA PHE A 12 17.58 -24.02 -62.59
C PHE A 12 17.95 -23.60 -64.03
N ALA A 13 18.24 -22.30 -64.16
CA ALA A 13 19.48 -21.70 -64.69
C ALA A 13 19.47 -20.22 -64.21
N GLY A 14 20.48 -19.62 -63.57
CA GLY A 14 21.90 -19.69 -63.83
C GLY A 14 22.33 -18.43 -64.60
N ALA A 15 22.48 -17.29 -63.90
CA ALA A 15 23.13 -16.10 -64.46
C ALA A 15 23.90 -15.34 -63.36
N LEU A 16 25.21 -15.31 -63.53
CA LEU A 16 26.22 -14.57 -62.77
C LEU A 16 26.09 -13.07 -63.06
N LEU A 17 26.11 -12.22 -62.04
CA LEU A 17 26.49 -10.81 -62.16
C LEU A 17 27.41 -10.46 -60.99
N LEU A 18 28.64 -10.08 -61.35
CA LEU A 18 29.68 -9.56 -60.48
C LEU A 18 29.27 -8.21 -59.89
N ALA A 19 29.34 -8.07 -58.57
CA ALA A 19 29.37 -6.79 -57.88
C ALA A 19 30.54 -6.75 -56.90
N THR A 20 31.26 -5.64 -56.95
CA THR A 20 32.48 -5.27 -56.25
C THR A 20 32.38 -5.38 -54.73
N GLY A 21 33.38 -6.00 -54.12
CA GLY A 21 33.48 -6.20 -52.67
C GLY A 21 33.76 -4.92 -51.90
N VAL A 22 32.90 -4.66 -50.91
CA VAL A 22 33.21 -3.85 -49.73
C VAL A 22 33.25 -4.84 -48.57
N THR A 23 34.42 -5.03 -47.96
CA THR A 23 34.58 -5.86 -46.76
C THR A 23 34.01 -5.11 -45.56
N ALA A 24 32.76 -5.39 -45.20
CA ALA A 24 32.26 -5.12 -43.85
C ALA A 24 32.80 -6.23 -42.94
N ALA A 25 33.65 -5.86 -41.98
CA ALA A 25 34.05 -6.73 -40.89
C ALA A 25 32.78 -7.20 -40.15
N GLY A 26 32.51 -8.49 -40.17
CA GLY A 26 31.41 -9.08 -39.42
C GLY A 26 31.63 -8.85 -37.93
N ALA A 27 30.67 -8.20 -37.28
CA ALA A 27 30.57 -8.23 -35.83
C ALA A 27 30.48 -9.71 -35.38
N PRO A 28 31.18 -10.13 -34.32
CA PRO A 28 31.04 -11.49 -33.82
C PRO A 28 29.60 -11.69 -33.38
N ALA A 29 29.02 -12.83 -33.77
CA ALA A 29 27.72 -13.26 -33.31
C ALA A 29 27.69 -13.23 -31.78
N ALA A 30 26.82 -12.39 -31.21
CA ALA A 30 26.52 -12.41 -29.80
C ALA A 30 26.05 -13.83 -29.44
N GLN A 31 26.85 -14.54 -28.66
CA GLN A 31 26.43 -15.75 -27.99
C GLN A 31 25.33 -15.33 -27.02
N ALA A 32 24.08 -15.63 -27.39
CA ALA A 32 22.97 -15.62 -26.47
C ALA A 32 23.36 -16.53 -25.30
N ALA A 33 23.39 -15.96 -24.09
CA ALA A 33 23.44 -16.75 -22.89
C ALA A 33 22.23 -17.69 -22.88
N ASP A 34 22.44 -18.95 -22.57
CA ASP A 34 21.38 -19.95 -22.42
C ASP A 34 20.44 -19.54 -21.27
N SER A 35 19.41 -18.76 -21.58
CA SER A 35 18.26 -18.49 -20.69
C SER A 35 17.08 -19.35 -21.15
N THR A 36 17.16 -20.68 -21.00
CA THR A 36 16.10 -21.61 -21.43
C THR A 36 15.09 -21.98 -20.34
N THR A 37 14.94 -21.15 -19.32
CA THR A 37 13.73 -21.09 -18.50
C THR A 37 13.34 -19.63 -18.41
N THR A 38 12.15 -19.25 -18.89
CA THR A 38 11.58 -17.95 -18.52
C THR A 38 11.50 -17.93 -16.99
N ALA A 39 12.36 -17.13 -16.34
CA ALA A 39 12.30 -16.94 -14.90
C ALA A 39 10.86 -16.52 -14.56
N LYS A 40 10.33 -16.99 -13.44
CA LYS A 40 9.03 -16.60 -12.91
C LYS A 40 9.25 -15.69 -11.71
N PRO A 41 8.28 -14.84 -11.34
CA PRO A 41 8.35 -14.11 -10.09
C PRO A 41 8.56 -15.07 -8.91
N VAL A 42 9.39 -14.65 -7.95
CA VAL A 42 9.75 -15.46 -6.79
C VAL A 42 8.54 -15.59 -5.85
N LEU A 43 8.33 -16.79 -5.30
CA LEU A 43 7.32 -17.04 -4.26
C LEU A 43 8.06 -17.53 -2.99
N GLY A 44 7.86 -16.85 -1.88
CA GLY A 44 8.64 -17.14 -0.68
C GLY A 44 8.19 -16.41 0.58
N TRP A 45 9.13 -16.27 1.51
CA TRP A 45 8.96 -15.58 2.78
C TRP A 45 10.25 -14.86 3.16
N SER A 46 10.14 -13.70 3.80
CA SER A 46 11.27 -12.94 4.36
C SER A 46 11.02 -12.59 5.83
N SER A 47 12.09 -12.51 6.62
CA SER A 47 12.00 -12.27 8.06
C SER A 47 11.71 -10.81 8.45
N TRP A 48 11.80 -9.85 7.53
CA TRP A 48 11.80 -8.41 7.86
C TRP A 48 10.53 -7.94 8.57
N SER A 49 9.35 -8.23 8.03
CA SER A 49 8.09 -7.61 8.47
C SER A 49 7.69 -8.08 9.87
N PHE A 50 7.73 -9.39 10.13
CA PHE A 50 7.39 -9.95 11.43
C PHE A 50 8.57 -10.03 12.41
N ILE A 51 9.63 -10.79 12.08
CA ILE A 51 10.74 -11.08 13.01
C ILE A 51 11.68 -9.87 13.17
N ARG A 52 11.91 -9.16 12.08
CA ARG A 52 12.65 -7.90 12.00
C ARG A 52 14.04 -7.96 12.65
N ARG A 53 14.20 -7.34 13.83
CA ARG A 53 15.50 -7.05 14.47
C ARG A 53 16.09 -8.22 15.25
N THR A 54 15.36 -9.32 15.37
CA THR A 54 15.78 -10.45 16.23
C THR A 54 15.70 -11.81 15.51
N PRO A 55 16.26 -11.96 14.29
CA PRO A 55 16.34 -13.26 13.65
C PRO A 55 17.31 -14.16 14.43
N THR A 56 16.98 -15.44 14.55
CA THR A 56 17.82 -16.47 15.16
C THR A 56 17.66 -17.75 14.35
N ALA A 57 18.65 -18.65 14.39
CA ALA A 57 18.52 -19.95 13.73
C ALA A 57 17.20 -20.64 14.10
N GLN A 58 16.84 -20.64 15.38
CA GLN A 58 15.62 -21.27 15.86
C GLN A 58 14.34 -20.69 15.22
N ASN A 59 14.19 -19.36 15.19
CA ASN A 59 12.96 -18.77 14.66
C ASN A 59 12.89 -18.88 13.13
N ILE A 60 14.00 -18.75 12.41
CA ILE A 60 14.06 -18.94 10.95
C ILE A 60 13.73 -20.39 10.58
N GLU A 61 14.31 -21.37 11.27
CA GLU A 61 14.00 -22.80 11.05
C GLU A 61 12.53 -23.11 11.35
N ALA A 62 11.93 -22.45 12.34
CA ALA A 62 10.51 -22.59 12.64
C ALA A 62 9.62 -22.06 11.51
N GLN A 63 9.95 -20.88 10.94
CA GLN A 63 9.23 -20.30 9.80
C GLN A 63 9.36 -21.17 8.55
N ALA A 64 10.57 -21.64 8.23
CA ALA A 64 10.80 -22.55 7.09
C ALA A 64 10.03 -23.87 7.25
N LYS A 65 10.00 -24.44 8.46
CA LYS A 65 9.18 -25.62 8.74
C LYS A 65 7.70 -25.33 8.56
N ALA A 66 7.22 -24.18 9.06
CA ALA A 66 5.83 -23.77 8.92
C ALA A 66 5.44 -23.62 7.43
N LEU A 67 6.29 -22.98 6.61
CA LEU A 67 6.13 -22.88 5.16
C LEU A 67 5.95 -24.25 4.50
N LYS A 68 6.78 -25.23 4.90
CA LYS A 68 6.67 -26.60 4.40
C LYS A 68 5.35 -27.26 4.81
N THR A 69 4.97 -27.11 6.08
CA THR A 69 3.82 -27.84 6.65
C THR A 69 2.46 -27.22 6.31
N SER A 70 2.39 -25.92 6.01
CA SER A 70 1.16 -25.25 5.53
C SER A 70 0.69 -25.77 4.17
N GLY A 71 1.62 -26.35 3.40
CA GLY A 71 1.39 -26.88 2.06
C GLY A 71 1.65 -25.88 0.95
N LEU A 72 1.99 -24.61 1.26
CA LEU A 72 2.30 -23.55 0.30
C LEU A 72 3.44 -23.91 -0.66
N VAL A 73 4.35 -24.80 -0.25
CA VAL A 73 5.41 -25.36 -1.11
C VAL A 73 4.85 -26.02 -2.37
N LYS A 74 3.65 -26.62 -2.30
CA LYS A 74 3.00 -27.23 -3.47
C LYS A 74 2.50 -26.17 -4.46
N ASP A 75 2.25 -24.97 -3.97
CA ASP A 75 1.72 -23.83 -4.72
C ASP A 75 2.85 -22.90 -5.21
N GLY A 76 4.10 -23.21 -4.88
CA GLY A 76 5.30 -22.58 -5.43
C GLY A 76 6.13 -21.76 -4.44
N PHE A 77 5.63 -21.51 -3.22
CA PHE A 77 6.36 -20.78 -2.19
C PHE A 77 7.52 -21.61 -1.65
N VAL A 78 8.74 -21.32 -2.11
CA VAL A 78 9.91 -22.17 -1.84
C VAL A 78 11.08 -21.42 -1.22
N TYR A 79 11.07 -20.09 -1.18
CA TYR A 79 12.16 -19.32 -0.57
C TYR A 79 11.86 -19.00 0.90
N ALA A 80 12.84 -19.19 1.77
CA ALA A 80 12.84 -18.75 3.15
C ALA A 80 14.09 -17.88 3.38
N ASN A 81 13.89 -16.57 3.46
CA ASN A 81 14.96 -15.58 3.45
C ASN A 81 15.17 -15.01 4.85
N VAL A 82 16.44 -14.87 5.24
CA VAL A 82 16.82 -14.07 6.41
C VAL A 82 17.21 -12.69 5.91
N ASP A 83 16.49 -11.68 6.39
CA ASP A 83 16.76 -10.28 6.11
C ASP A 83 17.91 -9.76 7.01
N ASP A 84 17.96 -8.47 7.32
CA ASP A 84 19.01 -7.86 8.15
C ASP A 84 19.16 -8.55 9.54
N PHE A 85 20.27 -8.24 10.26
CA PHE A 85 20.60 -8.69 11.63
C PHE A 85 21.10 -10.14 11.79
N TRP A 86 21.56 -10.81 10.72
CA TRP A 86 22.23 -12.11 10.84
C TRP A 86 23.70 -12.05 11.31
N TYR A 87 24.28 -10.85 11.33
CA TYR A 87 25.69 -10.56 11.57
C TYR A 87 25.91 -9.75 12.86
N HIS A 88 27.15 -9.70 13.34
CA HIS A 88 27.51 -8.92 14.53
C HIS A 88 27.70 -7.43 14.19
N CYS A 89 26.91 -6.57 14.84
CA CYS A 89 26.97 -5.10 14.70
C CYS A 89 27.38 -4.44 16.02
N PRO A 90 28.67 -4.15 16.24
CA PRO A 90 29.16 -3.65 17.54
C PRO A 90 28.99 -2.14 17.76
N GLY A 91 28.71 -1.35 16.71
CA GLY A 91 28.60 0.10 16.81
C GLY A 91 28.79 0.84 15.48
N SER A 92 29.18 2.11 15.55
CA SER A 92 29.16 3.06 14.41
C SER A 92 30.18 2.79 13.29
N GLN A 93 31.09 1.83 13.46
CA GLN A 93 32.06 1.43 12.43
C GLN A 93 31.53 0.31 11.52
N GLY A 94 30.25 -0.05 11.66
CA GLY A 94 29.60 -1.06 10.84
C GLY A 94 29.87 -2.48 11.35
N PRO A 95 29.51 -3.49 10.54
CA PRO A 95 29.60 -4.89 10.93
C PRO A 95 31.03 -5.31 11.24
N ASP A 96 31.20 -6.19 12.23
CA ASP A 96 32.48 -6.87 12.44
C ASP A 96 32.82 -7.76 11.25
N VAL A 97 34.12 -7.87 10.99
CA VAL A 97 34.63 -8.56 9.80
C VAL A 97 35.59 -9.68 10.14
N ASP A 98 35.60 -10.69 9.28
CA ASP A 98 36.57 -11.77 9.31
C ASP A 98 37.94 -11.30 8.82
N GLN A 99 38.91 -12.21 8.86
CA GLN A 99 40.29 -11.95 8.41
C GLN A 99 40.43 -11.52 6.94
N TYR A 100 39.34 -11.53 6.15
CA TYR A 100 39.30 -11.09 4.76
C TYR A 100 38.36 -9.89 4.53
N GLY A 101 37.88 -9.25 5.59
CA GLY A 101 37.03 -8.06 5.49
C GLY A 101 35.55 -8.34 5.24
N ARG A 102 35.09 -9.59 5.39
CA ARG A 102 33.70 -10.00 5.17
C ARG A 102 32.94 -10.09 6.49
N TRP A 103 31.65 -9.78 6.54
CA TRP A 103 30.91 -9.71 7.81
C TRP A 103 30.91 -11.05 8.55
N VAL A 104 31.00 -10.97 9.87
CA VAL A 104 30.95 -12.12 10.77
C VAL A 104 29.50 -12.37 11.19
N THR A 105 29.05 -13.61 11.06
CA THR A 105 27.77 -14.09 11.60
C THR A 105 27.70 -13.87 13.10
N ASP A 106 26.55 -13.43 13.62
CA ASP A 106 26.32 -13.45 15.07
C ASP A 106 26.12 -14.90 15.53
N GLU A 107 27.17 -15.50 16.11
CA GLU A 107 27.16 -16.89 16.58
C GLU A 107 26.23 -17.12 17.79
N THR A 108 25.76 -16.06 18.46
CA THR A 108 24.75 -16.18 19.52
C THR A 108 23.38 -16.43 18.91
N ALA A 109 23.05 -15.71 17.84
CA ALA A 109 21.79 -15.86 17.13
C ALA A 109 21.80 -17.07 16.17
N PHE A 110 22.94 -17.33 15.53
CA PHE A 110 23.17 -18.37 14.53
C PHE A 110 24.39 -19.21 14.93
N PRO A 111 24.22 -20.17 15.85
CA PRO A 111 25.35 -20.95 16.37
C PRO A 111 25.96 -21.87 15.31
N PRO A 112 27.31 -21.93 15.19
CA PRO A 112 27.98 -22.82 14.26
C PRO A 112 27.88 -24.30 14.69
N LYS A 113 28.12 -25.20 13.75
CA LYS A 113 28.17 -26.65 14.01
C LYS A 113 29.51 -27.22 13.55
N GLY A 114 30.43 -27.39 14.50
CA GLY A 114 31.79 -27.80 14.18
C GLY A 114 32.48 -26.70 13.36
N SER A 115 32.86 -27.00 12.12
CA SER A 115 33.45 -26.01 11.20
C SER A 115 32.43 -25.32 10.28
N GLU A 116 31.16 -25.75 10.31
CA GLU A 116 30.09 -25.14 9.51
C GLU A 116 29.64 -23.84 10.18
N ASN A 117 29.56 -22.77 9.40
CA ASN A 117 29.05 -21.47 9.85
C ASN A 117 27.55 -21.58 10.20
N GLY A 118 27.07 -20.82 11.18
CA GLY A 118 25.67 -20.90 11.63
C GLY A 118 24.64 -20.61 10.52
N ILE A 119 24.94 -19.72 9.58
CA ILE A 119 24.06 -19.46 8.42
C ILE A 119 24.01 -20.68 7.50
N GLN A 120 25.14 -21.34 7.28
CA GLN A 120 25.19 -22.59 6.52
C GLN A 120 24.37 -23.70 7.19
N VAL A 121 24.41 -23.79 8.53
CA VAL A 121 23.61 -24.77 9.27
C VAL A 121 22.11 -24.55 9.03
N VAL A 122 21.65 -23.30 9.05
CA VAL A 122 20.25 -22.97 8.76
C VAL A 122 19.92 -23.24 7.30
N ALA A 123 20.79 -22.87 6.36
CA ALA A 123 20.62 -23.14 4.93
C ALA A 123 20.44 -24.64 4.66
N ASP A 124 21.31 -25.48 5.23
CA ASP A 124 21.24 -26.94 5.12
C ASP A 124 19.92 -27.49 5.70
N TYR A 125 19.45 -26.95 6.83
CA TYR A 125 18.14 -27.30 7.38
C TYR A 125 17.00 -26.93 6.42
N VAL A 126 16.99 -25.70 5.89
CA VAL A 126 15.99 -25.22 4.93
C VAL A 126 15.98 -26.08 3.67
N HIS A 127 17.14 -26.41 3.12
CA HIS A 127 17.27 -27.34 1.98
C HIS A 127 16.77 -28.74 2.30
N SER A 128 16.95 -29.23 3.53
CA SER A 128 16.42 -30.54 3.95
C SER A 128 14.88 -30.63 3.89
N LEU A 129 14.19 -29.48 3.95
CA LEU A 129 12.75 -29.37 3.77
C LEU A 129 12.32 -29.29 2.29
N GLY A 130 13.28 -29.23 1.37
CA GLY A 130 13.08 -29.00 -0.06
C GLY A 130 12.76 -27.54 -0.40
N LEU A 131 13.21 -26.61 0.44
CA LEU A 131 13.11 -25.16 0.24
C LEU A 131 14.43 -24.59 -0.28
N LYS A 132 14.45 -23.30 -0.58
CA LYS A 132 15.60 -22.48 -0.93
C LYS A 132 15.83 -21.44 0.15
N PHE A 133 17.08 -21.05 0.36
CA PHE A 133 17.48 -20.16 1.45
C PHE A 133 18.08 -18.85 0.93
N GLY A 134 17.67 -17.73 1.50
CA GLY A 134 18.15 -16.41 1.11
C GLY A 134 18.80 -15.61 2.23
N LEU A 135 19.66 -14.67 1.84
CA LEU A 135 20.41 -13.81 2.76
C LEU A 135 20.40 -12.34 2.30
N TYR A 136 20.85 -11.46 3.19
CA TYR A 136 20.87 -10.01 3.04
C TYR A 136 22.28 -9.43 3.18
N VAL A 137 22.61 -8.43 2.36
CA VAL A 137 23.81 -7.57 2.47
C VAL A 137 23.50 -6.13 2.02
N THR A 138 24.46 -5.22 2.17
CA THR A 138 24.40 -3.84 1.64
C THR A 138 25.60 -3.55 0.72
N PRO A 139 25.56 -2.52 -0.13
CA PRO A 139 26.71 -2.06 -0.90
C PRO A 139 27.93 -1.68 -0.04
N GLY A 140 29.09 -1.63 -0.70
CA GLY A 140 30.33 -1.15 -0.11
C GLY A 140 31.08 -2.16 0.76
N ILE A 141 31.97 -1.62 1.60
CA ILE A 141 32.85 -2.33 2.52
C ILE A 141 32.77 -1.73 3.93
N SER A 142 32.84 -2.58 4.95
CA SER A 142 32.76 -2.13 6.36
C SER A 142 33.96 -1.25 6.74
N LYS A 143 33.71 -0.14 7.46
CA LYS A 143 34.78 0.70 8.02
C LYS A 143 35.69 -0.08 8.97
N GLN A 144 35.21 -1.17 9.57
CA GLN A 144 36.06 -2.11 10.33
C GLN A 144 37.11 -2.79 9.45
N ALA A 145 36.74 -3.25 8.26
CA ALA A 145 37.68 -3.88 7.33
C ALA A 145 38.77 -2.89 6.88
N VAL A 146 38.38 -1.64 6.63
CA VAL A 146 39.30 -0.56 6.27
C VAL A 146 40.23 -0.21 7.44
N ALA A 147 39.68 -0.02 8.64
CA ALA A 147 40.47 0.32 9.83
C ALA A 147 41.46 -0.77 10.24
N GLN A 148 41.06 -2.04 10.11
CA GLN A 148 41.93 -3.20 10.33
C GLN A 148 42.86 -3.48 9.14
N ASN A 149 42.62 -2.79 8.02
CA ASN A 149 43.24 -3.00 6.72
C ASN A 149 43.32 -4.49 6.35
N THR A 150 42.19 -5.18 6.44
CA THR A 150 42.12 -6.63 6.21
C THR A 150 42.58 -7.01 4.80
N PRO A 151 43.33 -8.11 4.60
CA PRO A 151 43.68 -8.60 3.26
C PRO A 151 42.46 -9.03 2.46
N ILE A 152 42.46 -8.76 1.15
CA ILE A 152 41.42 -9.29 0.24
C ILE A 152 41.81 -10.71 -0.16
N LYS A 153 40.93 -11.67 0.14
CA LYS A 153 41.18 -13.11 -0.05
C LYS A 153 41.68 -13.42 -1.47
N GLY A 154 42.79 -14.14 -1.55
CA GLY A 154 43.37 -14.59 -2.83
C GLY A 154 44.19 -13.53 -3.57
N THR A 155 44.38 -12.35 -3.00
CA THR A 155 45.13 -11.24 -3.62
C THR A 155 46.25 -10.73 -2.71
N THR A 156 47.03 -9.76 -3.22
CA THR A 156 48.00 -8.99 -2.42
C THR A 156 47.44 -7.66 -1.91
N TYR A 157 46.18 -7.34 -2.24
CA TYR A 157 45.52 -6.08 -1.90
C TYR A 157 44.80 -6.20 -0.56
N HIS A 158 44.46 -5.06 0.03
CA HIS A 158 43.77 -4.93 1.30
C HIS A 158 42.57 -3.99 1.18
N ALA A 159 41.71 -3.98 2.20
CA ALA A 159 40.50 -3.17 2.22
C ALA A 159 40.76 -1.67 1.93
N ASP A 160 41.84 -1.09 2.47
CA ASP A 160 42.19 0.33 2.27
C ASP A 160 42.64 0.64 0.82
N ASP A 161 43.08 -0.38 0.04
CA ASP A 161 43.48 -0.19 -1.35
C ASP A 161 42.28 0.07 -2.29
N ILE A 162 41.09 -0.39 -1.90
CA ILE A 162 39.87 -0.37 -2.71
C ILE A 162 38.77 0.53 -2.12
N ALA A 163 38.86 0.90 -0.84
CA ALA A 163 37.85 1.71 -0.18
C ALA A 163 37.85 3.17 -0.67
N THR A 164 36.66 3.75 -0.76
CA THR A 164 36.47 5.18 -0.96
C THR A 164 36.20 5.87 0.37
N THR A 165 36.08 7.20 0.35
CA THR A 165 35.64 8.00 1.49
C THR A 165 34.14 8.27 1.49
N THR A 166 33.40 7.77 0.50
CA THR A 166 31.95 7.99 0.38
C THR A 166 31.25 7.02 1.33
N ASP A 167 30.37 7.52 2.18
CA ASP A 167 29.55 6.67 3.04
C ASP A 167 28.48 5.94 2.21
N GLU A 168 28.24 4.68 2.55
CA GLU A 168 27.18 3.87 1.93
C GLU A 168 26.01 3.63 2.87
N ALA A 169 24.84 3.40 2.28
CA ALA A 169 23.64 3.11 3.04
C ALA A 169 23.72 1.72 3.70
N ASN A 170 23.63 1.71 5.02
CA ASN A 170 23.26 0.54 5.82
C ASN A 170 22.34 1.07 6.92
N TYR A 171 21.02 0.92 6.73
CA TYR A 171 20.01 1.62 7.52
C TYR A 171 20.04 1.30 9.01
N ASN A 172 20.51 0.10 9.38
CA ASN A 172 20.48 -0.37 10.77
C ASN A 172 21.86 -0.34 11.43
N CYS A 173 22.88 -0.96 10.83
CA CYS A 173 24.21 -1.02 11.42
C CYS A 173 25.09 0.18 11.05
N GLY A 174 24.85 0.80 9.89
CA GLY A 174 25.66 1.89 9.37
C GLY A 174 27.10 1.47 9.06
N GLY A 175 28.01 2.45 9.03
CA GLY A 175 29.46 2.21 9.01
C GLY A 175 30.01 1.53 7.77
N MET A 176 29.35 1.68 6.62
CA MET A 176 29.83 1.21 5.32
C MET A 176 30.42 2.37 4.52
N VAL A 177 31.41 2.09 3.66
CA VAL A 177 31.96 3.03 2.68
C VAL A 177 32.02 2.39 1.29
N GLY A 178 32.02 3.21 0.25
CA GLY A 178 31.98 2.73 -1.13
C GLY A 178 33.25 2.03 -1.56
N ILE A 179 33.18 1.22 -2.62
CA ILE A 179 34.31 0.53 -3.23
C ILE A 179 34.67 1.18 -4.56
N ASP A 180 35.95 1.53 -4.76
CA ASP A 180 36.48 1.99 -6.05
C ASP A 180 36.74 0.79 -6.96
N TYR A 181 35.75 0.43 -7.77
CA TYR A 181 35.84 -0.68 -8.73
C TYR A 181 36.85 -0.45 -9.87
N SER A 182 37.54 0.69 -9.94
CA SER A 182 38.69 0.88 -10.83
C SER A 182 39.99 0.28 -10.26
N LYS A 183 40.02 -0.03 -8.96
CA LYS A 183 41.19 -0.56 -8.26
C LYS A 183 41.31 -2.08 -8.43
N PRO A 184 42.52 -2.60 -8.60
CA PRO A 184 42.72 -4.04 -8.56
C PRO A 184 42.40 -4.58 -7.16
N GLY A 185 41.81 -5.77 -7.09
CA GLY A 185 41.30 -6.36 -5.84
C GLY A 185 39.83 -6.04 -5.53
N ALA A 186 39.23 -4.99 -6.11
CA ALA A 186 37.84 -4.61 -5.82
C ALA A 186 36.84 -5.70 -6.21
N GLN A 187 36.93 -6.23 -7.44
CA GLN A 187 36.10 -7.35 -7.88
C GLN A 187 36.41 -8.64 -7.10
N ASP A 188 37.69 -8.87 -6.75
CA ASP A 188 38.09 -10.04 -5.98
C ASP A 188 37.49 -10.05 -4.57
N PHE A 189 37.31 -8.88 -3.95
CA PHE A 189 36.62 -8.75 -2.68
C PHE A 189 35.16 -9.24 -2.78
N VAL A 190 34.41 -8.76 -3.78
CA VAL A 190 33.01 -9.18 -4.00
C VAL A 190 32.93 -10.65 -4.42
N ASN A 191 33.86 -11.13 -5.25
CA ASN A 191 33.99 -12.55 -5.59
C ASN A 191 34.17 -13.42 -4.33
N SER A 192 34.98 -12.97 -3.37
CA SER A 192 35.23 -13.72 -2.13
C SER A 192 34.01 -13.86 -1.22
N TRP A 193 33.08 -12.90 -1.30
CA TRP A 193 31.77 -12.95 -0.66
C TRP A 193 30.83 -13.89 -1.40
N ALA A 194 30.70 -13.74 -2.72
CA ALA A 194 29.86 -14.61 -3.54
C ALA A 194 30.26 -16.09 -3.41
N ASP A 195 31.56 -16.40 -3.42
CA ASP A 195 32.07 -17.76 -3.23
C ASP A 195 31.72 -18.31 -1.83
N GLN A 196 31.71 -17.46 -0.80
CA GLN A 196 31.30 -17.86 0.56
C GLN A 196 29.82 -18.17 0.61
N PHE A 197 28.98 -17.31 0.06
CA PHE A 197 27.53 -17.51 0.02
C PHE A 197 27.16 -18.74 -0.82
N ALA A 198 27.82 -18.95 -1.97
CA ALA A 198 27.65 -20.17 -2.75
C ALA A 198 28.09 -21.42 -1.96
N GLY A 199 29.19 -21.33 -1.21
CA GLY A 199 29.67 -22.39 -0.32
C GLY A 199 28.73 -22.69 0.84
N TRP A 200 28.02 -21.69 1.36
CA TRP A 200 26.96 -21.85 2.38
C TRP A 200 25.63 -22.33 1.81
N GLY A 201 25.49 -22.43 0.50
CA GLY A 201 24.27 -22.88 -0.14
C GLY A 201 23.20 -21.79 -0.32
N ILE A 202 23.56 -20.50 -0.30
CA ILE A 202 22.59 -19.42 -0.54
C ILE A 202 21.99 -19.54 -1.95
N ASP A 203 20.68 -19.35 -2.09
CA ASP A 203 19.92 -19.41 -3.35
C ASP A 203 19.32 -18.06 -3.77
N TYR A 204 19.33 -17.08 -2.85
CA TYR A 204 18.75 -15.76 -3.01
C TYR A 204 19.59 -14.75 -2.21
N LEU A 205 19.94 -13.62 -2.82
CA LEU A 205 20.67 -12.54 -2.17
C LEU A 205 19.92 -11.23 -2.38
N LYS A 206 19.48 -10.61 -1.29
CA LYS A 206 19.00 -9.22 -1.26
C LYS A 206 20.18 -8.28 -1.00
N ILE A 207 20.36 -7.29 -1.87
CA ILE A 207 21.26 -6.16 -1.62
C ILE A 207 20.39 -4.95 -1.31
N ASP A 208 20.48 -4.44 -0.08
CA ASP A 208 19.66 -3.33 0.39
C ASP A 208 20.43 -2.02 0.49
N GLY A 209 19.72 -0.89 0.48
CA GLY A 209 20.32 0.45 0.44
C GLY A 209 20.89 0.85 -0.92
N VAL A 210 20.53 0.13 -2.00
CA VAL A 210 20.97 0.43 -3.36
C VAL A 210 20.36 1.74 -3.86
N GLY A 211 21.22 2.64 -4.33
CA GLY A 211 20.86 3.85 -5.05
C GLY A 211 21.57 3.99 -6.40
N THR A 212 21.40 5.14 -7.06
CA THR A 212 22.04 5.46 -8.35
C THR A 212 23.58 5.35 -8.32
N PRO A 213 24.30 5.76 -7.25
CA PRO A 213 25.75 5.58 -7.17
C PRO A 213 26.21 4.12 -7.18
N ASP A 214 25.36 3.20 -6.71
CA ASP A 214 25.67 1.78 -6.46
C ASP A 214 25.60 0.88 -7.70
N ILE A 215 25.40 1.44 -8.90
CA ILE A 215 25.41 0.64 -10.15
C ILE A 215 26.73 -0.14 -10.31
N GLY A 216 27.84 0.40 -9.78
CA GLY A 216 29.13 -0.29 -9.69
C GLY A 216 29.06 -1.55 -8.84
N ASP A 217 28.55 -1.44 -7.61
CA ASP A 217 28.35 -2.54 -6.67
C ASP A 217 27.44 -3.61 -7.23
N VAL A 218 26.28 -3.24 -7.76
CA VAL A 218 25.32 -4.18 -8.34
C VAL A 218 25.95 -4.94 -9.52
N ARG A 219 26.76 -4.26 -10.35
CA ARG A 219 27.48 -4.91 -11.44
C ARG A 219 28.51 -5.91 -10.94
N ALA A 220 29.26 -5.56 -9.89
CA ALA A 220 30.25 -6.43 -9.31
C ALA A 220 29.61 -7.67 -8.68
N TRP A 221 28.50 -7.51 -7.94
CA TRP A 221 27.73 -8.61 -7.38
C TRP A 221 27.11 -9.50 -8.46
N SER A 222 26.51 -8.93 -9.51
CA SER A 222 25.96 -9.69 -10.64
C SER A 222 27.02 -10.59 -11.30
N GLN A 223 28.24 -10.07 -11.48
CA GLN A 223 29.37 -10.84 -12.03
C GLN A 223 29.88 -11.88 -11.03
N ALA A 224 30.01 -11.49 -9.75
CA ALA A 224 30.49 -12.35 -8.69
C ALA A 224 29.56 -13.57 -8.49
N LEU A 225 28.25 -13.38 -8.46
CA LEU A 225 27.29 -14.47 -8.31
C LEU A 225 27.35 -15.43 -9.52
N LYS A 226 27.43 -14.91 -10.75
CA LYS A 226 27.58 -15.72 -11.96
C LYS A 226 28.86 -16.56 -11.96
N GLN A 227 29.98 -16.05 -11.45
CA GLN A 227 31.24 -16.81 -11.43
C GLN A 227 31.21 -18.03 -10.51
N THR A 228 30.36 -18.03 -9.47
CA THR A 228 30.30 -19.13 -8.50
C THR A 228 29.82 -20.44 -9.13
N GLY A 229 29.10 -20.35 -10.26
CA GLY A 229 28.42 -21.48 -10.89
C GLY A 229 27.17 -21.96 -10.16
N ARG A 230 26.81 -21.36 -9.01
CA ARG A 230 25.54 -21.59 -8.31
C ARG A 230 24.50 -20.58 -8.79
N SER A 231 23.27 -21.04 -9.03
CA SER A 231 22.16 -20.14 -9.35
C SER A 231 21.70 -19.44 -8.07
N ILE A 232 22.00 -18.14 -7.95
CA ILE A 232 21.59 -17.29 -6.84
C ILE A 232 20.76 -16.14 -7.42
N HIS A 233 19.51 -16.00 -6.98
CA HIS A 233 18.65 -14.88 -7.36
C HIS A 233 19.18 -13.58 -6.74
N LEU A 234 19.38 -12.54 -7.54
CA LEU A 234 19.82 -11.23 -7.07
C LEU A 234 18.64 -10.25 -7.00
N GLU A 235 18.26 -9.86 -5.79
CA GLU A 235 17.22 -8.86 -5.51
C GLU A 235 17.84 -7.54 -5.05
N LEU A 236 17.35 -6.42 -5.57
CA LEU A 236 17.78 -5.07 -5.16
C LEU A 236 16.72 -4.39 -4.29
N SER A 237 17.16 -3.65 -3.27
CA SER A 237 16.32 -2.90 -2.33
C SER A 237 17.04 -1.60 -1.93
N ASN A 238 16.38 -0.51 -1.53
CA ASN A 238 14.97 -0.37 -1.15
C ASN A 238 14.15 0.45 -2.16
N ASN A 239 14.51 1.71 -2.40
CA ASN A 239 13.76 2.61 -3.29
C ASN A 239 14.53 2.89 -4.59
N LEU A 240 14.51 1.96 -5.54
CA LEU A 240 15.34 2.11 -6.74
C LEU A 240 14.85 3.26 -7.63
N ASP A 241 15.79 4.01 -8.21
CA ASP A 241 15.47 5.09 -9.15
C ASP A 241 15.03 4.50 -10.50
N ILE A 242 13.80 4.82 -10.92
CA ILE A 242 13.19 4.38 -12.17
C ILE A 242 13.98 4.83 -13.41
N ASN A 243 14.75 5.93 -13.31
CA ASN A 243 15.60 6.38 -14.41
C ASN A 243 16.73 5.39 -14.73
N ASN A 244 17.03 4.48 -13.79
CA ASN A 244 18.05 3.44 -13.94
C ASN A 244 17.45 2.05 -14.18
N ALA A 245 16.14 1.93 -14.45
CA ALA A 245 15.46 0.65 -14.64
C ALA A 245 16.14 -0.27 -15.67
N ALA A 246 16.69 0.29 -16.76
CA ALA A 246 17.43 -0.49 -17.75
C ALA A 246 18.73 -1.11 -17.19
N ALA A 247 19.38 -0.43 -16.24
CA ALA A 247 20.55 -0.98 -15.56
C ALA A 247 20.16 -2.07 -14.56
N TRP A 248 19.08 -1.86 -13.79
CA TRP A 248 18.55 -2.86 -12.85
C TRP A 248 18.18 -4.15 -13.57
N GLN A 249 17.37 -4.04 -14.64
CA GLN A 249 17.00 -5.18 -15.49
C GLN A 249 18.20 -5.92 -16.10
N GLN A 250 19.30 -5.21 -16.39
CA GLN A 250 20.49 -5.86 -16.95
C GLN A 250 21.29 -6.62 -15.87
N LEU A 251 21.24 -6.17 -14.62
CA LEU A 251 22.19 -6.57 -13.60
C LEU A 251 21.59 -7.48 -12.51
N SER A 252 20.28 -7.44 -12.27
CA SER A 252 19.59 -8.22 -11.23
C SER A 252 18.40 -9.02 -11.76
N ASP A 253 17.84 -9.89 -10.91
CA ASP A 253 16.65 -10.69 -11.20
C ASP A 253 15.36 -10.03 -10.68
N GLY A 254 15.47 -9.08 -9.75
CA GLY A 254 14.39 -8.23 -9.25
C GLY A 254 14.92 -6.91 -8.66
N TRP A 255 14.03 -5.93 -8.50
CA TRP A 255 14.33 -4.66 -7.84
C TRP A 255 13.09 -4.05 -7.18
N ARG A 256 13.27 -3.58 -5.96
CA ARG A 256 12.21 -2.91 -5.20
C ARG A 256 11.97 -1.49 -5.71
N THR A 257 10.71 -1.18 -6.00
CA THR A 257 10.32 0.06 -6.69
C THR A 257 10.00 1.24 -5.77
N GLY A 258 9.80 0.95 -4.48
CA GLY A 258 9.34 1.88 -3.47
C GLY A 258 9.78 1.43 -2.08
N GLY A 259 9.35 2.16 -1.05
CA GLY A 259 9.85 1.94 0.30
C GLY A 259 9.31 0.65 0.91
N ASP A 260 9.58 0.49 2.20
CA ASP A 260 8.98 -0.58 2.99
C ASP A 260 7.44 -0.52 2.92
N ILE A 261 6.79 -1.67 2.79
CA ILE A 261 5.32 -1.79 2.83
C ILE A 261 4.80 -1.77 4.27
N GLU A 262 5.69 -1.98 5.25
CA GLU A 262 5.33 -2.02 6.66
C GLU A 262 4.95 -0.63 7.18
N CYS A 263 3.95 -0.58 8.06
CA CYS A 263 3.51 0.67 8.68
C CYS A 263 4.43 1.13 9.83
N TYR A 264 5.25 0.22 10.36
CA TYR A 264 6.02 0.41 11.60
C TYR A 264 5.21 0.88 12.81
N CYS A 265 3.92 0.55 12.83
CA CYS A 265 2.95 1.10 13.76
C CYS A 265 2.80 0.29 15.07
N GLY A 266 3.42 -0.90 15.15
CA GLY A 266 3.51 -1.69 16.38
C GLY A 266 4.59 -1.20 17.36
N PRO A 267 4.63 -1.71 18.61
CA PRO A 267 5.69 -1.41 19.58
C PRO A 267 7.09 -1.68 19.00
N ASN A 268 8.01 -0.72 19.11
CA ASN A 268 9.34 -0.78 18.48
C ASN A 268 9.31 -1.00 16.95
N GLY A 269 8.17 -0.74 16.30
CA GLY A 269 7.92 -0.94 14.87
C GLY A 269 7.88 -2.40 14.39
N SER A 270 7.68 -3.40 15.26
CA SER A 270 7.51 -4.82 14.88
C SER A 270 6.38 -5.44 15.69
N SER A 271 5.72 -6.45 15.12
CA SER A 271 4.65 -7.31 15.64
C SER A 271 3.41 -7.18 14.79
N TYR A 272 2.46 -6.35 15.19
CA TYR A 272 1.21 -6.13 14.49
C TYR A 272 0.71 -4.69 14.80
N PRO A 273 0.00 -4.02 13.88
CA PRO A 273 -0.25 -4.46 12.51
C PRO A 273 1.04 -4.47 11.65
N LEU A 274 1.08 -5.33 10.62
CA LEU A 274 2.23 -5.41 9.71
C LEU A 274 2.24 -4.23 8.74
N THR A 275 1.09 -3.91 8.15
CA THR A 275 0.92 -2.81 7.19
C THR A 275 -0.38 -2.03 7.44
N THR A 276 -0.71 -1.10 6.55
CA THR A 276 -1.95 -0.32 6.55
C THR A 276 -2.48 -0.16 5.13
N TRP A 277 -3.77 0.13 5.01
CA TRP A 277 -4.37 0.50 3.72
C TRP A 277 -3.62 1.64 3.01
N SER A 278 -3.14 2.64 3.76
CA SER A 278 -2.35 3.76 3.18
C SER A 278 -1.03 3.30 2.55
N SER A 279 -0.33 2.36 3.19
CA SER A 279 0.90 1.79 2.65
C SER A 279 0.62 1.05 1.35
N LEU A 280 -0.49 0.29 1.29
CA LEU A 280 -0.95 -0.41 0.10
C LEU A 280 -1.37 0.57 -1.02
N THR A 281 -2.20 1.57 -0.74
CA THR A 281 -2.70 2.49 -1.77
C THR A 281 -1.59 3.25 -2.47
N SER A 282 -0.49 3.54 -1.76
CA SER A 282 0.71 4.14 -2.34
C SER A 282 1.35 3.31 -3.47
N ARG A 283 1.02 2.01 -3.58
CA ARG A 283 1.56 1.13 -4.62
C ARG A 283 0.80 1.19 -5.94
N PHE A 284 -0.44 1.68 -6.00
CA PHE A 284 -1.19 1.73 -7.27
C PHE A 284 -0.48 2.57 -8.34
N ASP A 285 0.00 3.77 -7.98
CA ASP A 285 0.74 4.62 -8.91
C ASP A 285 2.12 4.05 -9.24
N GLN A 286 2.77 3.40 -8.27
CA GLN A 286 4.06 2.74 -8.49
C GLN A 286 3.92 1.59 -9.49
N VAL A 287 2.91 0.72 -9.32
CA VAL A 287 2.61 -0.36 -10.26
C VAL A 287 2.37 0.19 -11.67
N ALA A 288 1.57 1.24 -11.78
CA ALA A 288 1.32 1.88 -13.08
C ALA A 288 2.59 2.44 -13.73
N ALA A 289 3.48 3.07 -12.96
CA ALA A 289 4.70 3.68 -13.45
C ALA A 289 5.76 2.64 -13.86
N TRP A 290 5.88 1.55 -13.11
CA TRP A 290 6.93 0.54 -13.28
C TRP A 290 6.57 -0.61 -14.24
N ALA A 291 5.29 -0.80 -14.56
CA ALA A 291 4.82 -1.85 -15.47
C ALA A 291 5.62 -2.02 -16.80
N PRO A 292 6.16 -0.96 -17.44
CA PRO A 292 6.97 -1.13 -18.65
C PRO A 292 8.33 -1.81 -18.47
N TYR A 293 8.81 -1.96 -17.23
CA TYR A 293 10.18 -2.43 -16.92
C TYR A 293 10.24 -3.85 -16.37
N GLY A 294 9.12 -4.39 -15.89
CA GLY A 294 9.02 -5.76 -15.37
C GLY A 294 8.85 -6.81 -16.46
N GLY A 295 9.25 -8.05 -16.15
CA GLY A 295 9.00 -9.22 -16.98
C GLY A 295 10.06 -10.32 -16.85
N PRO A 296 10.15 -11.27 -17.79
CA PRO A 296 11.06 -12.42 -17.68
C PRO A 296 12.56 -12.11 -17.60
N ALA A 297 12.96 -10.86 -17.83
CA ALA A 297 14.35 -10.39 -17.67
C ALA A 297 14.63 -9.84 -16.26
N GLY A 298 13.60 -9.69 -15.43
CA GLY A 298 13.66 -9.22 -14.07
C GLY A 298 12.34 -8.55 -13.67
N TYR A 299 11.97 -8.66 -12.41
CA TYR A 299 10.63 -8.28 -11.93
C TYR A 299 10.66 -7.04 -11.04
N ASN A 300 9.60 -6.23 -11.15
CA ASN A 300 9.34 -5.13 -10.23
C ASN A 300 8.90 -5.71 -8.88
N ASP A 301 9.61 -5.37 -7.81
CA ASP A 301 9.25 -5.75 -6.44
C ASP A 301 8.51 -4.60 -5.73
N TYR A 302 7.24 -4.82 -5.40
CA TYR A 302 6.43 -3.85 -4.65
C TYR A 302 6.50 -4.06 -3.13
N ASP A 303 7.47 -4.88 -2.71
CA ASP A 303 7.76 -5.33 -1.35
C ASP A 303 6.80 -6.42 -0.83
N SER A 304 7.00 -6.85 0.41
CA SER A 304 6.35 -8.01 1.03
C SER A 304 4.83 -8.05 0.88
N LEU A 305 4.31 -9.27 0.73
CA LEU A 305 2.89 -9.60 0.78
C LEU A 305 2.47 -9.85 2.23
N GLU A 306 1.70 -8.92 2.80
CA GLU A 306 1.28 -8.93 4.20
C GLU A 306 -0.07 -9.63 4.36
N ILE A 307 -0.05 -10.94 4.11
CA ILE A 307 -1.21 -11.82 4.21
C ILE A 307 -0.81 -13.07 4.97
N GLY A 308 -1.51 -13.37 6.06
CA GLY A 308 -1.32 -14.63 6.75
C GLY A 308 -1.72 -14.63 8.21
N ASN A 309 -1.85 -13.49 8.88
CA ASN A 309 -2.12 -13.42 10.31
C ASN A 309 -3.48 -12.80 10.66
N GLY A 310 -4.44 -12.78 9.74
CA GLY A 310 -5.80 -12.32 10.05
C GLY A 310 -5.87 -10.79 10.14
N ALA A 311 -6.64 -10.29 11.11
CA ALA A 311 -6.70 -8.86 11.41
C ALA A 311 -5.34 -8.28 11.88
N ASN A 312 -4.42 -9.14 12.30
CA ASN A 312 -3.08 -8.72 12.71
C ASN A 312 -2.22 -8.23 11.52
N ASP A 313 -2.59 -8.55 10.27
CA ASP A 313 -1.91 -8.01 9.10
C ASP A 313 -2.06 -6.47 9.01
N GLY A 314 -3.11 -5.91 9.64
CA GLY A 314 -3.48 -4.50 9.53
C GLY A 314 -4.38 -4.19 8.33
N LEU A 315 -4.87 -5.24 7.67
CA LEU A 315 -5.73 -5.18 6.50
C LEU A 315 -7.03 -5.97 6.72
N THR A 316 -8.13 -5.46 6.16
CA THR A 316 -9.39 -6.21 6.05
C THR A 316 -9.24 -7.40 5.09
N LEU A 317 -10.23 -8.31 5.07
CA LEU A 317 -10.22 -9.42 4.09
C LEU A 317 -10.20 -8.92 2.64
N ASP A 318 -10.95 -7.86 2.34
CA ASP A 318 -11.04 -7.31 0.99
C ASP A 318 -9.76 -6.56 0.60
N GLU A 319 -9.13 -5.86 1.54
CA GLU A 319 -7.81 -5.23 1.34
C GLU A 319 -6.70 -6.25 1.07
N ARG A 320 -6.71 -7.41 1.75
CA ARG A 320 -5.77 -8.51 1.49
C ARG A 320 -5.95 -9.09 0.08
N LYS A 321 -7.20 -9.29 -0.36
CA LYS A 321 -7.48 -9.68 -1.75
C LYS A 321 -7.01 -8.62 -2.74
N THR A 322 -7.16 -7.34 -2.41
CA THR A 322 -6.66 -6.22 -3.20
C THR A 322 -5.13 -6.26 -3.32
N GLN A 323 -4.39 -6.43 -2.23
CA GLN A 323 -2.93 -6.54 -2.26
C GLN A 323 -2.49 -7.69 -3.17
N MET A 324 -2.98 -8.91 -2.91
CA MET A 324 -2.60 -10.09 -3.69
C MET A 324 -2.96 -9.94 -5.17
N SER A 325 -4.13 -9.35 -5.48
CA SER A 325 -4.55 -9.14 -6.87
C SER A 325 -3.70 -8.10 -7.59
N LEU A 326 -3.33 -7.00 -6.92
CA LEU A 326 -2.50 -5.96 -7.50
C LEU A 326 -1.07 -6.48 -7.75
N TRP A 327 -0.46 -7.16 -6.79
CA TRP A 327 0.86 -7.77 -6.95
C TRP A 327 0.86 -8.82 -8.06
N SER A 328 -0.16 -9.69 -8.10
CA SER A 328 -0.26 -10.73 -9.14
C SER A 328 -0.47 -10.13 -10.54
N LEU A 329 -1.25 -9.06 -10.66
CA LEU A 329 -1.39 -8.34 -11.91
C LEU A 329 -0.07 -7.69 -12.35
N ALA A 330 0.75 -7.25 -11.39
CA ALA A 330 2.05 -6.66 -11.64
C ALA A 330 3.19 -7.69 -11.77
N ALA A 331 2.91 -8.99 -11.67
CA ALA A 331 3.92 -10.06 -11.69
C ALA A 331 5.06 -9.81 -10.67
N SER A 332 4.71 -9.28 -9.50
CA SER A 332 5.66 -9.00 -8.42
C SER A 332 6.12 -10.30 -7.76
N PRO A 333 7.36 -10.39 -7.26
CA PRO A 333 7.68 -11.41 -6.25
C PRO A 333 6.62 -11.42 -5.14
N LEU A 334 6.07 -12.59 -4.82
CA LEU A 334 5.16 -12.77 -3.67
C LEU A 334 5.98 -13.33 -2.50
N ILE A 335 6.68 -12.44 -1.81
CA ILE A 335 7.44 -12.74 -0.61
C ILE A 335 6.57 -12.42 0.60
N LEU A 336 6.20 -13.43 1.38
CA LEU A 336 5.39 -13.24 2.59
C LEU A 336 6.21 -12.56 3.70
N GLY A 337 5.65 -11.55 4.36
CA GLY A 337 6.21 -10.90 5.56
C GLY A 337 5.69 -11.46 6.90
N THR A 338 4.60 -12.23 6.82
CA THR A 338 3.77 -12.74 7.92
C THR A 338 4.46 -13.76 8.84
N ASP A 339 3.93 -13.98 10.05
CA ASP A 339 4.31 -15.11 10.92
C ASP A 339 3.69 -16.41 10.41
N LEU A 340 4.47 -17.24 9.70
CA LEU A 340 3.99 -18.49 9.15
C LEU A 340 3.63 -19.53 10.22
N THR A 341 4.09 -19.35 11.46
CA THR A 341 3.74 -20.25 12.58
C THR A 341 2.33 -20.02 13.11
N HIS A 342 1.70 -18.90 12.74
CA HIS A 342 0.35 -18.50 13.15
C HIS A 342 -0.53 -18.15 11.94
N LEU A 343 -0.44 -18.96 10.87
CA LEU A 343 -1.27 -18.76 9.68
C LEU A 343 -2.76 -18.89 9.98
N ASP A 344 -3.51 -17.84 9.66
CA ASP A 344 -4.97 -17.85 9.67
C ASP A 344 -5.51 -18.75 8.54
N PRO A 345 -6.50 -19.63 8.81
CA PRO A 345 -7.05 -20.52 7.78
C PRO A 345 -7.68 -19.80 6.59
N THR A 346 -8.26 -18.61 6.80
CA THR A 346 -8.86 -17.80 5.73
C THR A 346 -7.75 -17.29 4.83
N ASP A 347 -6.70 -16.72 5.39
CA ASP A 347 -5.58 -16.17 4.61
C ASP A 347 -4.79 -17.25 3.90
N LEU A 348 -4.58 -18.40 4.56
CA LEU A 348 -3.99 -19.57 3.91
C LEU A 348 -4.80 -20.01 2.69
N SER A 349 -6.14 -19.86 2.71
CA SER A 349 -6.96 -20.17 1.53
C SER A 349 -6.75 -19.15 0.40
N LEU A 350 -6.49 -17.88 0.72
CA LEU A 350 -6.16 -16.85 -0.28
C LEU A 350 -4.81 -17.16 -0.93
N LEU A 351 -3.78 -17.41 -0.11
CA LEU A 351 -2.43 -17.71 -0.57
C LEU A 351 -2.33 -18.97 -1.44
N LYS A 352 -3.31 -19.89 -1.33
CA LYS A 352 -3.40 -21.13 -2.09
C LYS A 352 -4.32 -21.05 -3.31
N ASN A 353 -4.84 -19.87 -3.62
CA ASN A 353 -5.68 -19.69 -4.79
C ASN A 353 -4.83 -19.77 -6.08
N THR A 354 -4.84 -20.94 -6.72
CA THR A 354 -4.04 -21.20 -7.92
C THR A 354 -4.46 -20.37 -9.14
N ASP A 355 -5.70 -19.87 -9.17
CA ASP A 355 -6.14 -19.01 -10.26
C ASP A 355 -5.50 -17.63 -10.17
N VAL A 356 -5.39 -17.07 -8.94
CA VAL A 356 -4.72 -15.79 -8.67
C VAL A 356 -3.21 -15.93 -8.80
N LEU A 357 -2.61 -16.98 -8.21
CA LEU A 357 -1.18 -17.28 -8.40
C LEU A 357 -0.84 -17.49 -9.89
N GLY A 358 -1.76 -18.06 -10.67
CA GLY A 358 -1.59 -18.21 -12.11
C GLY A 358 -1.48 -16.88 -12.85
N VAL A 359 -2.14 -15.82 -12.36
CA VAL A 359 -2.01 -14.46 -12.89
C VAL A 359 -0.60 -13.95 -12.63
N ASP A 360 -0.06 -14.08 -11.42
CA ASP A 360 1.31 -13.68 -11.10
C ASP A 360 2.35 -14.44 -11.94
N GLN A 361 2.21 -15.76 -11.96
CA GLN A 361 3.20 -16.69 -12.50
C GLN A 361 3.20 -16.76 -14.04
N ASP A 362 2.38 -15.96 -14.72
CA ASP A 362 2.48 -15.74 -16.17
C ASP A 362 3.67 -14.85 -16.54
N GLY A 363 4.18 -14.07 -15.57
CA GLY A 363 5.33 -13.17 -15.69
C GLY A 363 5.08 -11.94 -16.55
N ILE A 364 3.84 -11.46 -16.65
CA ILE A 364 3.44 -10.31 -17.46
C ILE A 364 2.89 -9.21 -16.55
N ASP A 365 3.48 -8.03 -16.57
CA ASP A 365 2.95 -6.85 -15.88
C ASP A 365 1.68 -6.32 -16.55
N ALA A 366 0.67 -6.02 -15.73
CA ALA A 366 -0.55 -5.34 -16.14
C ALA A 366 -0.34 -3.83 -16.25
N ARG A 367 -1.03 -3.23 -17.22
CA ARG A 367 -1.09 -1.78 -17.38
C ARG A 367 -2.32 -1.23 -16.66
N ARG A 368 -2.18 -0.04 -16.10
CA ARG A 368 -3.33 0.77 -15.68
C ARG A 368 -4.11 1.23 -16.92
N ILE A 369 -5.41 0.96 -16.97
CA ILE A 369 -6.31 1.41 -18.04
C ILE A 369 -7.29 2.49 -17.58
N THR A 370 -7.56 2.57 -16.28
CA THR A 370 -8.35 3.64 -15.67
C THR A 370 -7.66 4.12 -14.40
N ASP A 371 -7.53 5.43 -14.28
CA ASP A 371 -6.98 6.15 -13.13
C ASP A 371 -8.05 7.11 -12.58
N GLY A 372 -8.80 6.66 -11.59
CA GLY A 372 -9.86 7.44 -10.95
C GLY A 372 -9.56 7.60 -9.46
N ALA A 373 -10.06 8.70 -8.87
CA ALA A 373 -9.88 8.98 -7.44
C ALA A 373 -10.38 7.82 -6.55
N ASP A 374 -11.55 7.28 -6.89
CA ASP A 374 -12.25 6.25 -6.09
C ASP A 374 -12.24 4.85 -6.74
N SER A 375 -11.54 4.70 -7.87
CA SER A 375 -11.29 3.38 -8.46
C SER A 375 -10.15 3.38 -9.45
N GLN A 376 -9.52 2.22 -9.52
CA GLN A 376 -8.45 1.94 -10.45
C GLN A 376 -8.79 0.67 -11.25
N VAL A 377 -8.34 0.60 -12.51
CA VAL A 377 -8.48 -0.63 -13.31
C VAL A 377 -7.15 -0.98 -13.94
N PHE A 378 -6.70 -2.21 -13.69
CA PHE A 378 -5.47 -2.77 -14.27
C PHE A 378 -5.82 -3.99 -15.12
N ALA A 379 -5.14 -4.13 -16.25
CA ALA A 379 -5.36 -5.28 -17.12
C ALA A 379 -4.11 -5.70 -17.89
N LYS A 380 -4.03 -7.00 -18.19
CA LYS A 380 -3.06 -7.63 -19.08
C LYS A 380 -3.72 -8.63 -20.00
N THR A 381 -2.97 -9.08 -21.01
CA THR A 381 -3.39 -10.15 -21.91
C THR A 381 -2.45 -11.34 -21.72
N GLU A 382 -3.01 -12.49 -21.33
CA GLU A 382 -2.28 -13.75 -21.19
C GLU A 382 -1.84 -14.26 -22.58
N LYS A 383 -0.85 -15.16 -22.60
CA LYS A 383 -0.30 -15.73 -23.85
C LYS A 383 -1.35 -16.49 -24.69
N ASN A 384 -2.43 -16.96 -24.08
CA ASN A 384 -3.55 -17.63 -24.76
C ASN A 384 -4.53 -16.65 -25.43
N GLY A 385 -4.37 -15.33 -25.21
CA GLY A 385 -5.23 -14.27 -25.73
C GLY A 385 -6.37 -13.84 -24.82
N ASP A 386 -6.52 -14.45 -23.64
CA ASP A 386 -7.47 -14.00 -22.62
C ASP A 386 -6.98 -12.71 -21.97
N ALA A 387 -7.90 -11.87 -21.51
CA ALA A 387 -7.53 -10.70 -20.71
C ALA A 387 -7.74 -10.99 -19.22
N ILE A 388 -6.79 -10.60 -18.37
CA ILE A 388 -7.01 -10.52 -16.92
C ILE A 388 -7.26 -9.05 -16.58
N VAL A 389 -8.29 -8.79 -15.78
CA VAL A 389 -8.65 -7.45 -15.33
C VAL A 389 -8.97 -7.42 -13.84
N GLY A 390 -8.33 -6.50 -13.12
CA GLY A 390 -8.68 -6.15 -11.75
C GLY A 390 -9.47 -4.85 -11.72
N LEU A 391 -10.70 -4.90 -11.19
CA LEU A 391 -11.57 -3.76 -10.94
C LEU A 391 -11.45 -3.39 -9.46
N PHE A 392 -10.71 -2.33 -9.14
CA PHE A 392 -10.38 -1.94 -7.77
C PHE A 392 -11.26 -0.78 -7.31
N ASN A 393 -11.85 -0.93 -6.12
CA ASN A 393 -12.48 0.17 -5.40
C ASN A 393 -11.48 0.73 -4.40
N THR A 394 -11.06 1.98 -4.58
CA THR A 394 -10.11 2.64 -3.66
C THR A 394 -10.80 3.52 -2.62
N ALA A 395 -12.13 3.65 -2.69
CA ALA A 395 -12.92 4.42 -1.74
C ALA A 395 -13.37 3.58 -0.53
N SER A 396 -13.80 4.28 0.51
CA SER A 396 -14.29 3.72 1.77
C SER A 396 -15.75 3.25 1.75
N ALA A 397 -16.43 3.39 0.62
CA ALA A 397 -17.81 2.92 0.43
C ALA A 397 -17.88 1.92 -0.75
N PRO A 398 -18.82 0.94 -0.72
CA PRO A 398 -19.01 0.01 -1.83
C PRO A 398 -19.41 0.74 -3.10
N ARG A 399 -18.95 0.29 -4.27
CA ARG A 399 -19.33 0.91 -5.55
C ARG A 399 -19.18 -0.02 -6.74
N GLU A 400 -19.91 0.29 -7.80
CA GLU A 400 -19.69 -0.36 -9.09
C GLU A 400 -18.40 0.14 -9.72
N VAL A 401 -17.52 -0.78 -10.12
CA VAL A 401 -16.34 -0.51 -10.94
C VAL A 401 -16.51 -1.24 -12.26
N ALA A 402 -16.18 -0.58 -13.38
CA ALA A 402 -16.45 -1.11 -14.70
C ALA A 402 -15.41 -0.72 -15.76
N THR A 403 -15.32 -1.57 -16.78
CA THR A 403 -14.59 -1.35 -18.04
C THR A 403 -15.31 -2.05 -19.19
N THR A 404 -14.67 -2.17 -20.35
CA THR A 404 -15.22 -2.88 -21.51
C THR A 404 -14.20 -3.83 -22.11
N ALA A 405 -14.66 -4.92 -22.73
CA ALA A 405 -13.80 -5.85 -23.46
C ALA A 405 -12.96 -5.13 -24.54
N LYS A 406 -13.51 -4.08 -25.16
CA LYS A 406 -12.78 -3.24 -26.10
C LYS A 406 -11.61 -2.50 -25.45
N ALA A 407 -11.82 -1.93 -24.25
CA ALA A 407 -10.75 -1.26 -23.49
C ALA A 407 -9.66 -2.24 -23.03
N LEU A 408 -10.03 -3.51 -22.79
CA LEU A 408 -9.09 -4.60 -22.53
C LEU A 408 -8.28 -5.02 -23.78
N GLY A 409 -8.62 -4.51 -24.97
CA GLY A 409 -7.97 -4.87 -26.22
C GLY A 409 -8.46 -6.20 -26.82
N LEU A 410 -9.55 -6.77 -26.30
CA LEU A 410 -10.13 -8.00 -26.83
C LEU A 410 -10.84 -7.76 -28.16
N PRO A 411 -10.82 -8.77 -29.08
CA PRO A 411 -11.56 -8.68 -30.33
C PRO A 411 -13.07 -8.63 -30.07
N GLY A 412 -13.80 -7.98 -30.97
CA GLY A 412 -15.26 -7.96 -30.93
C GLY A 412 -15.83 -9.38 -30.99
N ALA A 413 -16.42 -9.83 -29.89
CA ALA A 413 -17.10 -11.10 -29.76
C ALA A 413 -18.60 -10.94 -29.59
N ARG A 414 -19.34 -12.03 -29.77
CA ARG A 414 -20.79 -12.05 -29.45
C ARG A 414 -21.00 -12.00 -27.94
N ASP A 415 -20.14 -12.70 -27.22
CA ASP A 415 -20.25 -12.95 -25.79
C ASP A 415 -18.82 -13.06 -25.22
N TYR A 416 -18.66 -12.77 -23.93
CA TYR A 416 -17.40 -12.87 -23.21
C TYR A 416 -17.63 -13.68 -21.94
N ALA A 417 -16.90 -14.78 -21.76
CA ALA A 417 -16.92 -15.51 -20.51
C ALA A 417 -16.09 -14.75 -19.48
N LEU A 418 -16.67 -14.51 -18.31
CA LEU A 418 -16.03 -13.86 -17.17
C LEU A 418 -15.86 -14.88 -16.05
N THR A 419 -14.65 -15.37 -15.85
CA THR A 419 -14.32 -16.21 -14.71
C THR A 419 -13.75 -15.33 -13.60
N ASP A 420 -14.47 -15.24 -12.49
CA ASP A 420 -13.99 -14.61 -11.26
C ASP A 420 -12.93 -15.51 -10.62
N LEU A 421 -11.71 -14.99 -10.46
CA LEU A 421 -10.57 -15.78 -9.98
C LEU A 421 -10.59 -16.00 -8.47
N TRP A 422 -11.38 -15.24 -7.72
CA TRP A 422 -11.56 -15.44 -6.28
C TRP A 422 -12.67 -16.43 -5.97
N SER A 423 -13.79 -16.37 -6.68
CA SER A 423 -14.93 -17.28 -6.45
C SER A 423 -14.92 -18.53 -7.35
N HIS A 424 -14.07 -18.56 -8.38
CA HIS A 424 -14.02 -19.55 -9.46
C HIS A 424 -15.33 -19.64 -10.28
N GLY A 425 -16.29 -18.75 -10.03
CA GLY A 425 -17.56 -18.67 -10.73
C GLY A 425 -17.39 -18.10 -12.14
N THR A 426 -18.23 -18.55 -13.08
CA THR A 426 -18.25 -18.00 -14.45
C THR A 426 -19.60 -17.37 -14.78
N THR A 427 -19.56 -16.12 -15.22
CA THR A 427 -20.70 -15.37 -15.81
C THR A 427 -20.40 -15.03 -17.26
N GLU A 428 -21.35 -14.40 -17.95
CA GLU A 428 -21.19 -13.94 -19.33
C GLU A 428 -21.58 -12.48 -19.53
N SER A 429 -20.92 -11.82 -20.48
CA SER A 429 -21.08 -10.39 -20.75
C SER A 429 -21.22 -10.10 -22.23
N ALA A 430 -22.06 -9.12 -22.58
CA ALA A 430 -22.15 -8.55 -23.92
C ALA A 430 -20.96 -7.63 -24.28
N GLY A 431 -20.00 -7.44 -23.38
CA GLY A 431 -18.80 -6.65 -23.56
C GLY A 431 -18.56 -5.56 -22.51
N ARG A 432 -19.53 -5.29 -21.63
CA ARG A 432 -19.32 -4.47 -20.42
C ARG A 432 -18.87 -5.36 -19.27
N ILE A 433 -17.69 -5.09 -18.71
CA ILE A 433 -17.13 -5.87 -17.60
C ILE A 433 -17.29 -5.01 -16.36
N ALA A 434 -18.13 -5.43 -15.42
CA ALA A 434 -18.45 -4.64 -14.24
C ALA A 434 -18.71 -5.55 -13.04
N ALA A 435 -18.45 -5.02 -11.85
CA ALA A 435 -18.77 -5.64 -10.58
C ALA A 435 -19.08 -4.57 -9.53
N ASP A 436 -19.93 -4.92 -8.57
CA ASP A 436 -20.06 -4.17 -7.33
C ASP A 436 -18.94 -4.61 -6.39
N VAL A 437 -18.05 -3.68 -6.07
CA VAL A 437 -16.80 -3.96 -5.36
C VAL A 437 -16.90 -3.36 -3.95
N PRO A 438 -16.64 -4.14 -2.89
CA PRO A 438 -16.67 -3.64 -1.51
C PRO A 438 -15.61 -2.55 -1.30
N PRO A 439 -15.68 -1.78 -0.19
CA PRO A 439 -14.68 -0.76 0.13
C PRO A 439 -13.30 -1.38 0.10
N HIS A 440 -12.36 -0.71 -0.56
CA HIS A 440 -10.97 -1.15 -0.67
C HIS A 440 -10.77 -2.53 -1.34
N GLY A 441 -11.83 -3.10 -1.93
CA GLY A 441 -11.83 -4.43 -2.51
C GLY A 441 -11.47 -4.48 -4.00
N VAL A 442 -11.53 -5.69 -4.54
CA VAL A 442 -11.25 -5.99 -5.95
C VAL A 442 -12.19 -7.07 -6.49
N ALA A 443 -12.64 -6.89 -7.73
CA ALA A 443 -13.13 -8.00 -8.56
C ALA A 443 -12.07 -8.34 -9.63
N LEU A 444 -11.57 -9.57 -9.61
CA LEU A 444 -10.50 -10.04 -10.50
C LEU A 444 -11.06 -11.07 -11.48
N PHE A 445 -11.09 -10.73 -12.77
CA PHE A 445 -11.68 -11.58 -13.81
C PHE A 445 -10.65 -12.02 -14.84
N ARG A 446 -10.73 -13.28 -15.28
CA ARG A 446 -10.27 -13.73 -16.60
C ARG A 446 -11.42 -13.60 -17.60
N VAL A 447 -11.14 -12.94 -18.73
CA VAL A 447 -12.11 -12.58 -19.76
C VAL A 447 -11.73 -13.27 -21.08
N HIS A 448 -12.59 -14.21 -21.51
CA HIS A 448 -12.39 -14.95 -22.75
C HIS A 448 -13.44 -14.55 -23.81
N PRO A 449 -13.04 -14.06 -24.99
CA PRO A 449 -13.96 -13.76 -26.08
C PRO A 449 -14.50 -15.04 -26.73
N THR A 450 -15.82 -15.15 -26.90
CA THR A 450 -16.45 -16.32 -27.51
C THR A 450 -17.52 -15.96 -28.55
N HIS A 451 -17.59 -16.75 -29.61
CA HIS A 451 -18.67 -16.69 -30.61
C HIS A 451 -19.85 -17.61 -30.26
N GLN A 452 -19.68 -18.47 -29.26
CA GLN A 452 -20.72 -19.34 -28.72
C GLN A 452 -21.21 -18.80 -27.39
N VAL A 453 -22.47 -19.08 -27.07
CA VAL A 453 -23.02 -18.81 -25.73
C VAL A 453 -22.24 -19.63 -24.71
N VAL A 454 -21.80 -18.98 -23.64
CA VAL A 454 -21.17 -19.67 -22.50
C VAL A 454 -22.24 -20.54 -21.82
N ARG A 455 -22.19 -21.85 -22.06
CA ARG A 455 -23.20 -22.78 -21.51
C ARG A 455 -23.08 -22.83 -19.99
N GLY A 456 -24.22 -22.70 -19.31
CA GLY A 456 -24.29 -22.79 -17.84
C GLY A 456 -23.93 -21.51 -17.09
N ALA A 457 -23.22 -20.57 -17.72
CA ALA A 457 -22.98 -19.24 -17.14
C ALA A 457 -24.27 -18.43 -17.12
N ALA A 458 -24.49 -17.66 -16.05
CA ALA A 458 -25.54 -16.66 -15.97
C ALA A 458 -25.04 -15.31 -16.54
N PRO A 459 -25.95 -14.43 -17.00
CA PRO A 459 -25.61 -13.03 -17.30
C PRO A 459 -24.88 -12.39 -16.12
N SER A 460 -23.82 -11.64 -16.40
CA SER A 460 -23.22 -10.73 -15.43
C SER A 460 -24.24 -9.62 -15.13
N VAL A 461 -24.53 -9.40 -13.85
CA VAL A 461 -25.51 -8.42 -13.39
C VAL A 461 -24.91 -7.68 -12.21
N THR A 462 -25.06 -6.35 -12.19
CA THR A 462 -24.58 -5.47 -11.10
C THR A 462 -25.74 -4.73 -10.45
N LEU A 463 -25.60 -4.42 -9.17
CA LEU A 463 -26.50 -3.68 -8.32
C LEU A 463 -25.75 -2.57 -7.57
N GLY A 464 -25.96 -1.32 -7.98
CA GLY A 464 -25.37 -0.15 -7.32
C GLY A 464 -26.40 0.67 -6.54
N LEU A 465 -25.95 1.33 -5.48
CA LEU A 465 -26.63 2.44 -4.82
C LEU A 465 -25.91 3.75 -5.15
N ASP A 466 -26.65 4.76 -5.60
CA ASP A 466 -26.14 6.09 -5.91
C ASP A 466 -26.87 7.13 -5.07
N TRP A 467 -26.20 7.66 -4.05
CA TRP A 467 -26.77 8.65 -3.13
C TRP A 467 -26.71 10.04 -3.74
N ALA A 468 -27.86 10.70 -3.81
CA ALA A 468 -27.92 12.08 -4.25
C ALA A 468 -27.12 12.98 -3.29
N PRO A 469 -26.33 13.93 -3.81
CA PRO A 469 -25.71 14.94 -2.97
C PRO A 469 -26.77 15.64 -2.12
N ALA A 470 -26.56 15.68 -0.82
CA ALA A 470 -27.44 16.36 0.12
C ALA A 470 -26.59 17.14 1.12
N ALA A 471 -27.15 18.24 1.64
CA ALA A 471 -26.55 18.91 2.78
C ALA A 471 -26.44 17.89 3.92
N SER A 472 -25.26 17.80 4.55
CA SER A 472 -24.94 16.76 5.52
C SER A 472 -25.92 16.72 6.70
N ASP A 473 -26.66 17.80 6.94
CA ASP A 473 -27.67 18.03 7.97
C ASP A 473 -29.10 17.54 7.68
N SER A 474 -29.39 17.10 6.46
CA SER A 474 -30.74 16.66 6.12
C SER A 474 -31.03 15.24 6.61
N THR A 475 -32.02 15.09 7.49
CA THR A 475 -32.60 13.79 7.84
C THR A 475 -33.37 13.16 6.67
N THR A 476 -33.59 13.90 5.59
CA THR A 476 -34.16 13.38 4.34
C THR A 476 -33.06 13.17 3.30
N ARG A 477 -33.03 11.98 2.72
CA ARG A 477 -32.00 11.53 1.76
C ARG A 477 -32.65 10.88 0.55
N THR A 478 -31.96 10.93 -0.59
CA THR A 478 -32.41 10.28 -1.81
C THR A 478 -31.30 9.36 -2.31
N VAL A 479 -31.66 8.14 -2.68
CA VAL A 479 -30.74 7.15 -3.25
C VAL A 479 -31.39 6.48 -4.44
N THR A 480 -30.62 6.25 -5.50
CA THR A 480 -31.06 5.49 -6.67
C THR A 480 -30.42 4.12 -6.66
N ALA A 481 -31.23 3.07 -6.53
CA ALA A 481 -30.77 1.70 -6.75
C ALA A 481 -30.85 1.38 -8.26
N THR A 482 -29.77 0.84 -8.82
CA THR A 482 -29.68 0.49 -10.24
C THR A 482 -29.26 -0.98 -10.39
N LEU A 483 -30.14 -1.80 -10.98
CA LEU A 483 -29.82 -3.17 -11.40
C LEU A 483 -29.53 -3.19 -12.91
N THR A 484 -28.32 -3.56 -13.32
CA THR A 484 -27.89 -3.56 -14.72
C THR A 484 -27.59 -4.97 -15.23
N ASP A 485 -28.19 -5.37 -16.35
CA ASP A 485 -27.87 -6.61 -17.06
C ASP A 485 -26.70 -6.37 -18.02
N ASN A 486 -25.50 -6.82 -17.64
CA ASN A 486 -24.29 -6.72 -18.45
C ASN A 486 -24.13 -7.89 -19.43
N GLY A 487 -25.00 -8.91 -19.34
CA GLY A 487 -24.95 -10.12 -20.17
C GLY A 487 -25.46 -9.93 -21.58
N SER A 488 -25.19 -10.93 -22.42
CA SER A 488 -25.68 -11.06 -23.80
C SER A 488 -27.08 -11.68 -23.88
N ARG A 489 -27.60 -12.19 -22.76
CA ARG A 489 -28.94 -12.80 -22.65
C ARG A 489 -29.78 -12.10 -21.58
N PRO A 490 -31.07 -11.86 -21.86
CA PRO A 490 -31.93 -11.12 -20.94
C PRO A 490 -32.19 -11.87 -19.63
N VAL A 491 -32.24 -11.13 -18.53
CA VAL A 491 -32.84 -11.59 -17.26
C VAL A 491 -34.32 -11.20 -17.17
N THR A 492 -35.10 -11.97 -16.42
CA THR A 492 -36.56 -11.75 -16.27
C THR A 492 -36.98 -11.59 -14.82
N ASP A 493 -38.18 -11.05 -14.62
CA ASP A 493 -38.80 -10.87 -13.30
C ASP A 493 -37.88 -10.15 -12.30
N ALA A 494 -37.18 -9.14 -12.79
CA ALA A 494 -36.28 -8.32 -12.00
C ALA A 494 -37.06 -7.48 -10.98
N ALA A 495 -36.56 -7.38 -9.77
CA ALA A 495 -37.12 -6.56 -8.71
C ALA A 495 -36.03 -5.90 -7.85
N LEU A 496 -36.28 -4.67 -7.43
CA LEU A 496 -35.44 -3.88 -6.52
C LEU A 496 -36.16 -3.63 -5.19
N ALA A 497 -35.41 -3.66 -4.10
CA ALA A 497 -35.85 -3.19 -2.80
C ALA A 497 -34.69 -2.50 -2.05
N LEU A 498 -35.06 -1.67 -1.09
CA LEU A 498 -34.13 -0.98 -0.20
C LEU A 498 -34.64 -1.14 1.23
N THR A 499 -33.77 -1.58 2.13
CA THR A 499 -34.00 -1.63 3.58
C THR A 499 -33.00 -0.73 4.30
N GLY A 500 -33.34 -0.29 5.50
CA GLY A 500 -32.52 0.58 6.33
C GLY A 500 -32.77 0.33 7.82
N PRO A 501 -32.18 1.13 8.72
CA PRO A 501 -32.24 0.88 10.15
C PRO A 501 -33.64 1.10 10.74
N ASP A 502 -33.85 0.58 11.95
CA ASP A 502 -35.12 0.73 12.67
C ASP A 502 -35.53 2.20 12.81
N GLY A 503 -36.73 2.52 12.36
CA GLY A 503 -37.28 3.88 12.40
C GLY A 503 -37.00 4.73 11.17
N ALA A 504 -36.20 4.26 10.20
CA ALA A 504 -36.12 4.87 8.88
C ALA A 504 -37.42 4.67 8.11
N THR A 505 -37.95 5.75 7.50
CA THR A 505 -39.07 5.65 6.57
C THR A 505 -38.54 5.68 5.15
N ILE A 506 -38.77 4.61 4.39
CA ILE A 506 -38.32 4.48 3.00
C ILE A 506 -39.53 4.47 2.09
N SER A 507 -39.55 5.34 1.08
CA SER A 507 -40.64 5.45 0.11
C SER A 507 -40.09 5.58 -1.31
N THR A 508 -40.85 5.09 -2.30
CA THR A 508 -40.50 5.26 -3.71
C THR A 508 -41.75 5.38 -4.56
N THR A 509 -41.67 6.20 -5.61
CA THR A 509 -42.67 6.28 -6.69
C THR A 509 -42.15 5.68 -8.00
N SER A 510 -40.88 5.27 -8.01
CA SER A 510 -40.24 4.66 -9.18
C SER A 510 -40.72 3.21 -9.37
N PRO A 511 -40.79 2.71 -10.61
CA PRO A 511 -41.00 1.29 -10.85
C PRO A 511 -39.89 0.46 -10.20
N THR A 512 -40.25 -0.48 -9.33
CA THR A 512 -39.29 -1.39 -8.67
C THR A 512 -39.25 -2.77 -9.28
N ARG A 513 -39.98 -3.01 -10.38
CA ARG A 513 -40.06 -4.32 -11.05
C ARG A 513 -40.00 -4.17 -12.56
N ALA A 514 -39.31 -5.10 -13.22
CA ALA A 514 -39.30 -5.24 -14.67
C ALA A 514 -39.49 -6.71 -15.06
N ARG A 515 -40.44 -6.97 -15.96
CA ARG A 515 -40.68 -8.33 -16.46
C ARG A 515 -39.50 -8.89 -17.25
N THR A 516 -38.79 -8.03 -17.98
CA THR A 516 -37.63 -8.39 -18.78
C THR A 516 -36.66 -7.22 -18.80
N LEU A 517 -35.41 -7.48 -18.43
CA LEU A 517 -34.29 -6.60 -18.72
C LEU A 517 -33.58 -7.18 -19.95
N LYS A 518 -33.39 -6.35 -20.97
CA LYS A 518 -32.64 -6.73 -22.16
C LYS A 518 -31.14 -6.60 -21.86
N PRO A 519 -30.27 -7.30 -22.61
CA PRO A 519 -28.83 -7.07 -22.61
C PRO A 519 -28.49 -5.57 -22.64
N GLY A 520 -27.69 -5.11 -21.69
CA GLY A 520 -27.29 -3.70 -21.51
C GLY A 520 -28.38 -2.80 -20.92
N GLY A 521 -29.54 -3.34 -20.54
CA GLY A 521 -30.64 -2.60 -19.92
C GLY A 521 -30.50 -2.54 -18.40
N ALA A 522 -31.11 -1.52 -17.80
CA ALA A 522 -31.13 -1.35 -16.36
C ALA A 522 -32.56 -1.13 -15.83
N LEU A 523 -32.81 -1.59 -14.61
CA LEU A 523 -33.95 -1.20 -13.77
C LEU A 523 -33.44 -0.21 -12.73
N GLN A 524 -34.04 0.98 -12.66
CA GLN A 524 -33.66 2.02 -11.71
C GLN A 524 -34.85 2.37 -10.81
N ALA A 525 -34.62 2.41 -9.51
CA ALA A 525 -35.60 2.85 -8.53
C ALA A 525 -34.98 3.90 -7.60
N THR A 526 -35.54 5.11 -7.61
CA THR A 526 -35.14 6.18 -6.70
C THR A 526 -36.02 6.13 -5.45
N TYR A 527 -35.37 6.07 -4.28
CA TYR A 527 -35.99 6.03 -2.97
C TYR A 527 -35.76 7.34 -2.24
N THR A 528 -36.79 7.83 -1.56
CA THR A 528 -36.71 8.92 -0.58
C THR A 528 -36.76 8.31 0.81
N ILE A 529 -35.75 8.64 1.60
CA ILE A 529 -35.52 8.13 2.96
C ILE A 529 -35.70 9.29 3.93
N ALA A 530 -36.44 9.07 5.01
CA ALA A 530 -36.47 9.94 6.16
C ALA A 530 -35.93 9.18 7.38
N LEU A 531 -34.82 9.68 7.93
CA LEU A 531 -34.17 9.18 9.13
C LEU A 531 -34.70 9.89 10.37
N LYS A 532 -34.68 9.19 11.51
CA LYS A 532 -34.92 9.85 12.80
C LYS A 532 -33.71 10.72 13.15
N PRO A 533 -33.90 11.90 13.76
CA PRO A 533 -32.80 12.62 14.38
C PRO A 533 -32.08 11.73 15.39
N SER A 534 -30.75 11.75 15.37
CA SER A 534 -29.91 11.10 16.38
C SER A 534 -29.44 12.11 17.42
N ASP A 535 -29.09 11.64 18.61
CA ASP A 535 -28.37 12.45 19.61
C ASP A 535 -26.84 12.25 19.48
N GLU A 536 -26.39 11.34 18.61
CA GLU A 536 -24.97 11.05 18.33
C GLU A 536 -24.41 11.98 17.25
N LEU A 537 -23.14 12.38 17.43
CA LEU A 537 -22.39 13.07 16.38
C LEU A 537 -22.09 12.09 15.24
N PHE A 538 -22.20 12.55 14.00
CA PHE A 538 -21.91 11.76 12.80
C PHE A 538 -22.59 10.38 12.76
N ALA A 539 -23.86 10.32 13.17
CA ALA A 539 -24.62 9.09 13.22
C ALA A 539 -24.60 8.36 11.86
N ALA A 540 -24.10 7.13 11.87
CA ALA A 540 -24.02 6.26 10.71
C ALA A 540 -25.25 5.35 10.66
N SER A 541 -25.81 5.16 9.47
CA SER A 541 -26.98 4.32 9.24
C SER A 541 -26.74 3.41 8.06
N ASP A 542 -26.79 2.11 8.29
CA ASP A 542 -26.60 1.11 7.24
C ASP A 542 -27.88 0.90 6.43
N PHE A 543 -27.73 0.92 5.12
CA PHE A 543 -28.77 0.62 4.15
C PHE A 543 -28.37 -0.59 3.32
N GLN A 544 -29.36 -1.38 2.94
CA GLN A 544 -29.15 -2.55 2.10
C GLN A 544 -30.06 -2.46 0.88
N GLY A 545 -29.45 -2.28 -0.28
CA GLY A 545 -30.09 -2.48 -1.56
C GLY A 545 -30.13 -3.97 -1.87
N THR A 546 -31.28 -4.48 -2.27
CA THR A 546 -31.43 -5.86 -2.70
C THR A 546 -32.04 -5.91 -4.09
N ALA A 547 -31.59 -6.86 -4.90
CA ALA A 547 -32.19 -7.17 -6.17
C ALA A 547 -32.47 -8.66 -6.27
N SER A 548 -33.51 -9.00 -7.02
CA SER A 548 -33.75 -10.36 -7.46
C SER A 548 -34.07 -10.39 -8.94
N TYR A 549 -33.65 -11.44 -9.63
CA TYR A 549 -33.98 -11.67 -11.03
C TYR A 549 -33.99 -13.17 -11.32
N ARG A 550 -34.56 -13.56 -12.46
CA ARG A 550 -34.55 -14.94 -12.94
C ARG A 550 -33.67 -15.09 -14.15
N PHE A 551 -32.90 -16.16 -14.14
CA PHE A 551 -32.21 -16.69 -15.31
C PHE A 551 -32.35 -18.22 -15.32
N GLY A 552 -33.00 -18.75 -16.36
CA GLY A 552 -33.38 -20.16 -16.38
C GLY A 552 -34.43 -20.49 -15.30
N PRO A 553 -34.38 -21.68 -14.67
CA PRO A 553 -35.38 -22.08 -13.68
C PRO A 553 -35.23 -21.38 -12.32
N GLY A 554 -34.05 -20.84 -12.00
CA GLY A 554 -33.72 -20.26 -10.70
C GLY A 554 -34.04 -18.77 -10.57
N THR A 555 -34.08 -18.30 -9.32
CA THR A 555 -34.05 -16.89 -8.94
C THR A 555 -32.69 -16.61 -8.31
N THR A 556 -32.02 -15.56 -8.77
CA THR A 556 -30.77 -15.05 -8.20
C THR A 556 -31.08 -13.82 -7.35
N HIS A 557 -30.33 -13.67 -6.26
CA HIS A 557 -30.39 -12.51 -5.37
C HIS A 557 -29.02 -11.82 -5.37
N LEU A 558 -29.05 -10.50 -5.34
CA LEU A 558 -27.89 -9.62 -5.20
C LEU A 558 -28.17 -8.66 -4.06
N ASP A 559 -27.15 -8.37 -3.26
CA ASP A 559 -27.24 -7.44 -2.15
C ASP A 559 -26.05 -6.49 -2.23
N VAL A 560 -26.30 -5.21 -1.94
CA VAL A 560 -25.27 -4.19 -1.78
C VAL A 560 -25.59 -3.41 -0.51
N GLY A 561 -24.59 -3.29 0.37
CA GLY A 561 -24.67 -2.45 1.54
C GLY A 561 -24.15 -1.05 1.23
N ASP A 562 -24.61 -0.04 1.95
CA ASP A 562 -23.93 1.24 2.02
C ASP A 562 -24.23 1.92 3.36
N THR A 563 -23.29 2.70 3.88
CA THR A 563 -23.43 3.38 5.17
C THR A 563 -23.56 4.87 4.94
N LEU A 564 -24.66 5.44 5.38
CA LEU A 564 -24.92 6.85 5.29
C LEU A 564 -24.64 7.53 6.62
N THR A 565 -23.69 8.47 6.64
CA THR A 565 -23.53 9.38 7.77
C THR A 565 -24.45 10.59 7.62
N VAL A 566 -25.20 10.91 8.68
CA VAL A 566 -25.95 12.15 8.80
C VAL A 566 -25.26 13.02 9.84
N ASN A 567 -24.89 14.22 9.44
CA ASN A 567 -24.37 15.23 10.35
C ASN A 567 -25.55 16.02 10.90
N HIS A 568 -25.36 16.70 12.02
CA HIS A 568 -26.31 17.69 12.50
C HIS A 568 -25.76 19.09 12.22
N ALA A 569 -26.57 19.99 11.66
CA ALA A 569 -26.11 21.34 11.35
C ALA A 569 -25.53 22.02 12.60
N VAL A 570 -24.32 22.54 12.47
CA VAL A 570 -23.74 23.45 13.47
C VAL A 570 -24.54 24.75 13.41
N GLY A 571 -25.25 25.05 14.49
CA GLY A 571 -26.14 26.19 14.61
C GLY A 571 -25.45 27.43 15.16
N ALA A 572 -26.11 28.58 14.99
CA ALA A 572 -25.70 29.83 15.62
C ALA A 572 -25.61 29.66 17.15
N PRO A 573 -24.64 30.31 17.83
CA PRO A 573 -23.72 31.33 17.31
C PRO A 573 -22.46 30.81 16.61
N TYR A 574 -22.26 29.50 16.52
CA TYR A 574 -21.06 28.91 15.92
C TYR A 574 -21.04 29.09 14.39
N LYS A 575 -19.83 29.16 13.84
CA LYS A 575 -19.53 29.07 12.40
C LYS A 575 -18.55 27.92 12.16
N THR A 576 -18.49 27.46 10.90
CA THR A 576 -17.56 26.42 10.48
C THR A 576 -16.62 26.94 9.40
N TYR A 577 -15.38 26.46 9.39
CA TYR A 577 -14.39 26.70 8.35
C TYR A 577 -13.46 25.49 8.22
N ALA A 578 -12.95 25.22 7.02
CA ALA A 578 -11.87 24.27 6.83
C ALA A 578 -10.95 24.76 5.70
N SER A 579 -9.64 24.54 5.86
CA SER A 579 -8.66 24.70 4.79
C SER A 579 -8.50 23.43 3.94
N THR A 580 -9.05 22.30 4.40
CA THR A 580 -9.03 20.98 3.75
C THR A 580 -10.43 20.34 3.71
N THR A 581 -10.51 19.07 3.33
CA THR A 581 -11.74 18.27 3.46
C THR A 581 -12.13 18.12 4.94
N ALA A 582 -13.27 18.69 5.32
CA ALA A 582 -13.83 18.51 6.65
C ALA A 582 -15.37 18.43 6.64
N SER A 583 -15.92 17.86 7.70
CA SER A 583 -17.35 17.87 7.98
C SER A 583 -17.60 18.08 9.47
N PHE A 584 -18.74 18.71 9.78
CA PHE A 584 -19.05 19.20 11.13
C PHE A 584 -20.40 18.68 11.58
N SER A 585 -20.55 18.43 12.89
CA SER A 585 -21.80 17.99 13.50
C SER A 585 -22.02 18.66 14.86
N GLN A 586 -23.28 18.93 15.23
CA GLN A 586 -23.65 19.43 16.57
C GLN A 586 -24.83 18.65 17.16
N SER A 587 -24.69 18.14 18.39
CA SER A 587 -25.78 17.52 19.14
C SER A 587 -25.84 18.09 20.56
N GLY A 588 -26.83 18.94 20.83
CA GLY A 588 -26.90 19.69 22.08
C GLY A 588 -25.65 20.55 22.28
N THR A 589 -24.89 20.27 23.35
CA THR A 589 -23.61 20.91 23.66
C THR A 589 -22.41 20.24 23.01
N ARG A 590 -22.58 19.04 22.45
CA ARG A 590 -21.53 18.28 21.78
C ARG A 590 -21.29 18.82 20.38
N LEU A 591 -20.03 18.95 20.01
CA LEU A 591 -19.56 19.44 18.71
C LEU A 591 -18.56 18.44 18.14
N GLY A 592 -18.73 18.04 16.89
CA GLY A 592 -17.88 17.06 16.23
C GLY A 592 -17.20 17.65 15.00
N ILE A 593 -15.92 17.35 14.83
CA ILE A 593 -15.13 17.74 13.66
C ILE A 593 -14.51 16.48 13.06
N ARG A 594 -14.84 16.17 11.81
CA ARG A 594 -14.10 15.22 10.96
C ARG A 594 -13.26 16.02 9.99
N ALA A 595 -11.93 15.99 10.10
CA ALA A 595 -11.05 16.79 9.25
C ALA A 595 -9.84 15.98 8.75
N GLN A 596 -9.43 16.28 7.52
CA GLN A 596 -8.12 15.90 6.99
C GLN A 596 -7.11 17.02 7.25
N GLY A 597 -5.82 16.72 7.13
CA GLY A 597 -4.77 17.74 7.06
C GLY A 597 -3.39 17.15 7.31
N GLU A 598 -2.38 17.73 6.69
CA GLU A 598 -0.97 17.36 6.89
C GLU A 598 -0.43 17.80 8.24
N ASP A 599 -0.68 19.06 8.64
CA ASP A 599 -0.33 19.59 9.96
C ASP A 599 -0.99 20.97 10.20
N LEU A 600 -0.85 21.52 11.40
CA LEU A 600 -1.12 22.91 11.79
C LEU A 600 0.15 23.76 11.96
N TYR A 601 1.31 23.11 12.01
CA TYR A 601 2.59 23.72 12.33
C TYR A 601 3.41 24.02 11.07
N GLN A 602 4.15 25.12 11.07
CA GLN A 602 4.82 25.65 9.87
C GLN A 602 5.60 24.59 9.08
N PRO A 603 5.57 24.64 7.73
CA PRO A 603 4.88 25.65 6.91
C PRO A 603 3.41 25.31 6.63
N VAL A 604 2.86 24.29 7.27
CA VAL A 604 1.52 23.75 6.96
C VAL A 604 0.47 24.37 7.89
N ASP A 605 -0.73 24.65 7.37
CA ASP A 605 -1.84 25.21 8.13
C ASP A 605 -3.18 24.61 7.66
N GLU A 606 -3.35 23.32 7.91
CA GLU A 606 -4.42 22.47 7.41
C GLU A 606 -5.33 21.94 8.52
N TYR A 607 -6.60 22.37 8.54
CA TYR A 607 -7.54 22.06 9.63
C TYR A 607 -9.01 22.22 9.26
N GLY A 608 -9.87 21.62 10.09
CA GLY A 608 -11.29 21.98 10.22
C GLY A 608 -11.56 22.63 11.58
N THR A 609 -12.45 23.63 11.63
CA THR A 609 -12.81 24.34 12.86
C THR A 609 -14.30 24.65 13.00
N ILE A 610 -14.79 24.59 14.24
CA ILE A 610 -16.06 25.17 14.70
C ILE A 610 -15.74 26.33 15.64
N TYR A 611 -16.15 27.55 15.31
CA TYR A 611 -15.64 28.75 15.98
C TYR A 611 -16.71 29.82 16.28
N LEU A 612 -16.37 30.70 17.22
CA LEU A 612 -17.12 31.89 17.60
C LEU A 612 -16.37 33.14 17.11
N PRO A 613 -16.94 33.89 16.15
CA PRO A 613 -16.27 35.07 15.61
C PRO A 613 -16.12 36.19 16.64
N GLY A 614 -14.91 36.73 16.81
CA GLY A 614 -14.62 37.87 17.69
C GLY A 614 -14.91 37.66 19.17
N ALA A 615 -15.04 36.42 19.64
CA ALA A 615 -15.41 36.11 21.02
C ALA A 615 -14.22 36.11 22.00
N GLU A 616 -12.98 36.03 21.53
CA GLU A 616 -11.79 36.04 22.37
C GLU A 616 -11.26 37.46 22.57
N HIS A 617 -11.16 37.92 23.81
CA HIS A 617 -10.71 39.26 24.18
C HIS A 617 -9.97 39.26 25.52
N ASP A 618 -9.42 40.41 25.92
CA ASP A 618 -8.78 40.53 27.23
C ASP A 618 -9.73 40.11 28.37
N GLY A 619 -9.26 39.21 29.25
CA GLY A 619 -10.03 38.61 30.34
C GLY A 619 -10.84 37.36 29.95
N SER A 620 -10.80 36.93 28.69
CA SER A 620 -11.46 35.68 28.27
C SER A 620 -10.80 34.46 28.91
N THR A 621 -11.65 33.49 29.25
CA THR A 621 -11.33 32.15 29.70
C THR A 621 -12.14 31.18 28.85
N THR A 622 -11.46 30.58 27.89
CA THR A 622 -12.04 29.61 26.98
C THR A 622 -11.81 28.20 27.53
N THR A 623 -12.86 27.38 27.64
CA THR A 623 -12.75 25.98 28.07
C THR A 623 -13.48 25.03 27.12
N VAL A 624 -12.96 23.82 26.98
CA VAL A 624 -13.62 22.74 26.25
C VAL A 624 -13.29 21.39 26.88
N LYS A 625 -14.24 20.47 26.85
CA LYS A 625 -14.00 19.05 27.10
C LYS A 625 -13.80 18.34 25.76
N ILE A 626 -12.76 17.54 25.65
CA ILE A 626 -12.53 16.66 24.50
C ILE A 626 -12.92 15.25 24.93
N ASP A 627 -14.00 14.73 24.34
CA ASP A 627 -14.54 13.41 24.66
C ASP A 627 -13.68 12.29 24.05
N ALA A 628 -13.25 12.48 22.81
CA ALA A 628 -12.43 11.53 22.06
C ALA A 628 -11.76 12.19 20.84
N GLN A 629 -10.62 11.63 20.42
CA GLN A 629 -9.95 11.97 19.17
C GLN A 629 -9.42 10.70 18.48
N ALA A 630 -9.58 10.62 17.16
CA ALA A 630 -8.99 9.56 16.35
C ALA A 630 -7.47 9.66 16.28
N ASN A 631 -6.77 8.58 16.62
CA ASN A 631 -5.31 8.47 16.47
C ASN A 631 -4.92 8.14 15.02
N THR A 632 -5.14 9.10 14.13
CA THR A 632 -4.72 9.05 12.72
C THR A 632 -3.21 9.22 12.58
N SER A 633 -2.59 9.85 13.57
CA SER A 633 -1.15 10.00 13.77
C SER A 633 -0.90 10.34 15.25
N VAL A 634 0.26 9.97 15.77
CA VAL A 634 0.69 10.39 17.13
C VAL A 634 0.77 11.91 17.26
N TRP A 635 0.82 12.63 16.13
CA TRP A 635 0.83 14.09 16.01
C TRP A 635 -0.48 14.69 15.51
N ALA A 636 -1.56 13.90 15.36
CA ALA A 636 -2.88 14.46 15.11
C ALA A 636 -3.22 15.45 16.22
N LYS A 637 -3.78 16.63 15.89
CA LYS A 637 -4.01 17.70 16.87
C LYS A 637 -5.48 18.02 16.98
N SER A 638 -5.98 18.17 18.19
CA SER A 638 -7.32 18.74 18.42
C SER A 638 -7.39 19.58 19.70
N GLY A 639 -8.18 20.64 19.70
CA GLY A 639 -8.28 21.54 20.86
C GLY A 639 -8.77 22.94 20.53
N ILE A 640 -8.31 23.94 21.30
CA ILE A 640 -8.70 25.35 21.18
C ILE A 640 -7.73 26.07 20.24
N MET A 641 -8.25 26.76 19.24
CA MET A 641 -7.49 27.65 18.35
C MET A 641 -7.98 29.09 18.50
N VAL A 642 -7.04 30.04 18.52
CA VAL A 642 -7.32 31.50 18.51
C VAL A 642 -6.58 32.15 17.35
N ARG A 643 -7.29 32.98 16.57
CA ARG A 643 -6.73 33.74 15.44
C ARG A 643 -7.43 35.08 15.26
N ASN A 644 -6.74 36.08 14.69
CA ASN A 644 -7.39 37.33 14.30
C ASN A 644 -8.51 37.10 13.26
N ASP A 645 -8.31 36.17 12.33
CA ASP A 645 -9.33 35.66 11.40
C ASP A 645 -9.07 34.17 11.18
N ILE A 646 -9.89 33.30 11.78
CA ILE A 646 -9.67 31.85 11.72
C ILE A 646 -9.94 31.26 10.32
N THR A 647 -10.41 32.06 9.36
CA THR A 647 -10.68 31.63 7.98
C THR A 647 -9.52 31.89 7.01
N LYS A 648 -8.37 32.35 7.52
CA LYS A 648 -7.18 32.72 6.73
C LYS A 648 -5.98 31.82 7.05
N ALA A 649 -6.08 30.56 6.62
CA ALA A 649 -4.96 29.62 6.68
C ALA A 649 -3.67 30.21 6.05
N GLY A 650 -2.54 29.97 6.71
CA GLY A 650 -1.18 30.39 6.36
C GLY A 650 -0.90 31.89 6.46
N SER A 651 -1.85 32.71 6.94
CA SER A 651 -1.69 34.18 6.86
C SER A 651 -2.37 35.00 7.96
N SER A 652 -3.26 34.43 8.78
CA SER A 652 -3.80 35.18 9.92
C SER A 652 -2.79 35.21 11.07
N ALA A 653 -2.36 36.43 11.40
CA ALA A 653 -1.63 36.75 12.62
C ALA A 653 -2.48 36.55 13.90
N GLY A 654 -1.85 36.75 15.06
CA GLY A 654 -2.47 36.54 16.37
C GLY A 654 -2.84 35.07 16.59
N TYR A 655 -1.97 34.16 16.15
CA TYR A 655 -2.28 32.75 16.06
C TYR A 655 -1.67 31.96 17.23
N LEU A 656 -2.51 31.22 17.94
CA LEU A 656 -2.08 30.13 18.82
C LEU A 656 -3.05 28.95 18.76
N ALA A 657 -2.60 27.79 19.21
CA ALA A 657 -3.41 26.60 19.40
C ALA A 657 -3.02 25.88 20.70
N LEU A 658 -3.98 25.70 21.61
CA LEU A 658 -3.86 24.80 22.76
C LEU A 658 -4.53 23.48 22.38
N VAL A 659 -3.74 22.44 22.15
CA VAL A 659 -4.21 21.17 21.57
C VAL A 659 -3.71 19.97 22.37
N GLU A 660 -4.38 18.84 22.20
CA GLU A 660 -3.85 17.54 22.60
C GLU A 660 -3.47 16.71 21.37
N THR A 661 -2.58 15.75 21.60
CA THR A 661 -2.11 14.80 20.59
C THR A 661 -2.12 13.38 21.15
N PRO A 662 -2.43 12.35 20.33
CA PRO A 662 -2.47 10.97 20.80
C PRO A 662 -1.14 10.47 21.38
N GLY A 663 0.01 10.95 20.89
CA GLY A 663 1.32 10.45 21.33
C GLY A 663 2.25 11.47 21.99
N ASN A 664 1.96 12.77 21.92
CA ASN A 664 2.89 13.82 22.39
C ASN A 664 2.30 14.73 23.48
N GLY A 665 1.14 14.34 24.05
CA GLY A 665 0.54 15.05 25.17
C GLY A 665 -0.18 16.33 24.78
N TYR A 666 -0.14 17.32 25.69
CA TYR A 666 -0.81 18.61 25.55
C TYR A 666 0.20 19.66 25.09
N LEU A 667 -0.14 20.38 24.01
CA LEU A 667 0.73 21.34 23.34
C LEU A 667 0.10 22.73 23.38
N LEU A 668 0.93 23.74 23.61
CA LEU A 668 0.60 25.14 23.35
C LEU A 668 1.52 25.63 22.23
N ASP A 669 0.96 25.71 21.03
CA ASP A 669 1.64 26.20 19.84
C ASP A 669 1.30 27.69 19.62
N TRP A 670 2.26 28.51 19.20
CA TRP A 670 2.01 29.91 18.86
C TRP A 670 2.89 30.46 17.75
N ASP A 671 2.40 31.53 17.13
CA ASP A 671 3.11 32.39 16.18
C ASP A 671 3.93 33.42 16.98
N SER A 672 5.21 33.11 17.21
CA SER A 672 6.09 33.94 18.02
C SER A 672 6.57 35.20 17.31
N ASN A 673 6.53 35.21 15.97
CA ASN A 673 7.11 36.27 15.15
C ASN A 673 6.04 37.18 14.50
N GLY A 674 4.78 36.74 14.47
CA GLY A 674 3.63 37.47 13.96
C GLY A 674 3.36 37.31 12.46
N ASP A 675 3.95 36.33 11.78
CA ASP A 675 3.81 36.11 10.33
C ASP A 675 2.56 35.29 9.94
N GLY A 676 1.82 34.79 10.93
CA GLY A 676 0.62 34.00 10.75
C GLY A 676 0.84 32.49 10.70
N GLN A 677 2.03 32.00 11.06
CA GLN A 677 2.35 30.57 11.16
C GLN A 677 2.76 30.18 12.58
N LEU A 678 2.37 28.98 13.04
CA LEU A 678 2.85 28.46 14.32
C LEU A 678 4.32 28.05 14.18
N ASP A 679 5.17 28.63 15.02
CA ASP A 679 6.63 28.48 14.94
C ASP A 679 7.31 28.23 16.29
N SER A 680 6.51 28.15 17.36
CA SER A 680 6.97 27.89 18.72
C SER A 680 5.97 26.99 19.44
N GLN A 681 6.46 26.18 20.39
CA GLN A 681 5.68 25.16 21.09
C GLN A 681 6.18 24.93 22.51
N ASP A 682 5.25 24.79 23.44
CA ASP A 682 5.44 24.17 24.75
C ASP A 682 4.62 22.88 24.82
N SER A 683 5.13 21.85 25.51
CA SER A 683 4.48 20.54 25.61
C SER A 683 4.57 19.96 27.01
N THR A 684 3.52 19.26 27.46
CA THR A 684 3.55 18.52 28.73
C THR A 684 2.55 17.37 28.78
N GLY A 685 2.74 16.48 29.76
CA GLY A 685 1.78 15.43 30.11
C GLY A 685 1.59 14.35 29.03
N THR A 686 0.52 13.58 29.20
CA THR A 686 0.09 12.53 28.27
C THR A 686 -1.41 12.67 28.10
N ALA A 687 -1.89 12.75 26.85
CA ALA A 687 -3.29 12.94 26.57
C ALA A 687 -4.10 11.71 27.01
N THR A 688 -5.24 11.95 27.65
CA THR A 688 -6.22 10.93 28.05
C THR A 688 -7.60 11.38 27.65
N TYR A 689 -8.51 10.46 27.34
CA TYR A 689 -9.88 10.80 26.95
C TYR A 689 -10.88 10.30 27.99
N PRO A 690 -11.82 11.14 28.46
CA PRO A 690 -11.93 12.57 28.15
C PRO A 690 -10.80 13.41 28.79
N SER A 691 -10.51 14.58 28.20
CA SER A 691 -9.68 15.63 28.79
C SER A 691 -10.41 16.98 28.74
N TRP A 692 -9.85 17.98 29.41
CA TRP A 692 -10.32 19.36 29.35
C TRP A 692 -9.17 20.30 29.06
N LEU A 693 -9.39 21.26 28.17
CA LEU A 693 -8.46 22.33 27.88
C LEU A 693 -9.04 23.66 28.36
N LYS A 694 -8.16 24.53 28.87
CA LYS A 694 -8.50 25.88 29.30
C LYS A 694 -7.44 26.86 28.85
N LEU A 695 -7.86 27.91 28.17
CA LEU A 695 -7.03 29.01 27.73
C LEU A 695 -7.48 30.28 28.44
N VAL A 696 -6.55 30.97 29.11
CA VAL A 696 -6.83 32.23 29.83
C VAL A 696 -6.02 33.35 29.18
N ARG A 697 -6.69 34.44 28.82
CA ARG A 697 -6.06 35.63 28.23
C ARG A 697 -6.01 36.79 29.22
N THR A 698 -4.84 37.43 29.31
CA THR A 698 -4.65 38.71 30.02
C THR A 698 -3.77 39.63 29.16
N GLY A 699 -4.39 40.64 28.56
CA GLY A 699 -3.80 41.52 27.57
C GLY A 699 -3.39 40.75 26.31
N THR A 700 -2.09 40.69 26.05
CA THR A 700 -1.48 39.88 24.98
C THR A 700 -0.90 38.56 25.48
N SER A 701 -1.01 38.28 26.79
CA SER A 701 -0.51 37.06 27.41
C SER A 701 -1.58 35.97 27.44
N PHE A 702 -1.20 34.74 27.11
CA PHE A 702 -2.08 33.57 27.11
C PHE A 702 -1.47 32.45 27.95
N SER A 703 -2.25 31.89 28.86
CA SER A 703 -1.88 30.72 29.66
C SER A 703 -2.77 29.54 29.29
N GLY A 704 -2.14 28.46 28.80
CA GLY A 704 -2.82 27.21 28.45
C GLY A 704 -2.73 26.18 29.56
N TYR A 705 -3.85 25.51 29.85
CA TYR A 705 -3.95 24.48 30.87
C TYR A 705 -4.69 23.25 30.35
N TYR A 706 -4.38 22.10 30.94
CA TYR A 706 -5.15 20.87 30.75
C TYR A 706 -5.62 20.27 32.08
N SER A 707 -6.66 19.44 32.02
CA SER A 707 -7.14 18.62 33.12
C SER A 707 -7.60 17.25 32.62
N THR A 708 -7.47 16.23 33.45
CA THR A 708 -7.98 14.87 33.19
C THR A 708 -9.17 14.51 34.09
N ASP A 709 -9.60 15.43 34.96
CA ASP A 709 -10.66 15.21 35.96
C ASP A 709 -11.59 16.43 36.14
N ASP A 710 -11.45 17.46 35.29
CA ASP A 710 -12.18 18.75 35.34
C ASP A 710 -12.03 19.53 36.66
N SER A 711 -11.02 19.23 37.46
CA SER A 711 -10.82 19.85 38.78
C SER A 711 -9.38 20.28 39.03
N THR A 712 -8.43 19.44 38.64
CA THR A 712 -6.99 19.67 38.74
C THR A 712 -6.48 20.19 37.42
N TRP A 713 -6.08 21.46 37.39
CA TRP A 713 -5.59 22.13 36.18
C TRP A 713 -4.08 22.26 36.20
N ASN A 714 -3.43 21.66 35.20
CA ASN A 714 -1.98 21.67 35.02
C ASN A 714 -1.61 22.67 33.92
N LEU A 715 -0.58 23.47 34.16
CA LEU A 715 -0.10 24.44 33.18
C LEU A 715 0.66 23.73 32.05
N VAL A 716 0.29 24.05 30.80
CA VAL A 716 1.06 23.66 29.61
C VAL A 716 2.16 24.69 29.35
N GLY A 717 1.77 25.97 29.27
CA GLY A 717 2.69 27.07 29.00
C GLY A 717 2.02 28.43 29.22
N THR A 718 2.84 29.49 29.24
CA THR A 718 2.37 30.89 29.22
C THR A 718 3.21 31.68 28.24
N ILE A 719 2.54 32.29 27.27
CA ILE A 719 3.16 32.96 26.12
C ILE A 719 2.63 34.37 25.98
N ASP A 720 3.39 35.24 25.31
CA ASP A 720 2.91 36.54 24.84
C ASP A 720 2.75 36.48 23.32
N LEU A 721 1.58 36.87 22.82
CA LEU A 721 1.24 36.83 21.40
C LEU A 721 1.31 38.25 20.79
N PRO A 722 2.40 38.60 20.09
CA PRO A 722 2.72 40.00 19.75
C PRO A 722 1.73 40.64 18.77
N THR A 723 0.99 39.86 17.99
CA THR A 723 0.06 40.32 16.95
C THR A 723 -1.41 40.03 17.28
N ALA A 724 -1.72 39.72 18.54
CA ALA A 724 -3.10 39.51 19.00
C ALA A 724 -3.93 40.79 18.86
N ALA A 725 -5.04 40.71 18.11
CA ALA A 725 -5.99 41.81 18.01
C ALA A 725 -6.81 41.99 19.31
N ALA A 726 -7.47 43.14 19.46
CA ALA A 726 -8.30 43.44 20.64
C ALA A 726 -9.44 42.42 20.83
N THR A 727 -9.99 41.92 19.73
CA THR A 727 -10.91 40.79 19.67
C THR A 727 -10.44 39.83 18.60
N GLN A 728 -10.56 38.54 18.85
CA GLN A 728 -10.11 37.45 17.97
C GLN A 728 -11.21 36.39 17.84
N ASP A 729 -11.13 35.60 16.79
CA ASP A 729 -11.91 34.38 16.66
C ASP A 729 -11.34 33.31 17.59
N VAL A 730 -12.22 32.54 18.23
CA VAL A 730 -11.83 31.36 19.02
C VAL A 730 -12.69 30.17 18.64
N GLY A 731 -12.07 29.02 18.45
CA GLY A 731 -12.77 27.83 18.01
C GLY A 731 -12.13 26.54 18.46
N LEU A 732 -12.87 25.47 18.20
CA LEU A 732 -12.43 24.09 18.30
C LEU A 732 -11.79 23.72 16.97
N THR A 733 -10.61 23.11 17.00
CA THR A 733 -9.87 22.74 15.78
C THR A 733 -9.53 21.25 15.78
N ALA A 734 -9.42 20.66 14.59
CA ALA A 734 -8.88 19.32 14.40
C ALA A 734 -8.07 19.23 13.09
N THR A 735 -6.97 18.47 13.13
CA THR A 735 -6.19 18.02 11.96
C THR A 735 -5.76 16.57 12.15
N SER A 736 -5.80 15.77 11.08
CA SER A 736 -5.45 14.35 11.14
C SER A 736 -3.94 14.09 11.16
N HIS A 737 -3.14 15.09 10.78
CA HIS A 737 -1.70 14.94 10.59
C HIS A 737 -1.35 13.77 9.64
N ALA A 738 -2.21 13.57 8.65
CA ALA A 738 -2.14 12.53 7.64
C ALA A 738 -2.97 12.98 6.42
N ALA A 739 -2.27 13.45 5.37
CA ALA A 739 -2.90 13.87 4.11
C ALA A 739 -3.88 12.81 3.60
N GLY A 740 -5.07 13.23 3.18
CA GLY A 740 -6.10 12.34 2.64
C GLY A 740 -6.77 11.40 3.66
N THR A 741 -6.29 11.35 4.90
CA THR A 741 -6.91 10.56 5.98
C THR A 741 -7.76 11.47 6.86
N THR A 742 -9.02 11.13 7.07
CA THR A 742 -9.94 11.90 7.92
C THR A 742 -9.86 11.43 9.36
N GLY A 743 -9.52 12.33 10.29
CA GLY A 743 -9.62 12.09 11.73
C GLY A 743 -10.90 12.72 12.30
N GLU A 744 -11.51 12.07 13.30
CA GLU A 744 -12.68 12.59 14.04
C GLU A 744 -12.25 13.05 15.44
N THR A 745 -12.75 14.22 15.86
CA THR A 745 -12.69 14.68 17.25
C THR A 745 -14.08 15.08 17.72
N ASP A 746 -14.44 14.57 18.90
CA ASP A 746 -15.67 14.90 19.62
C ASP A 746 -15.36 15.82 20.80
N PHE A 747 -16.02 16.97 20.81
CA PHE A 747 -15.94 17.98 21.86
C PHE A 747 -17.27 18.11 22.58
N ASP A 748 -17.22 18.62 23.81
CA ASP A 748 -18.40 19.00 24.58
C ASP A 748 -18.08 20.22 25.45
N SER A 749 -19.12 20.89 25.94
CA SER A 749 -19.01 21.97 26.93
C SER A 749 -18.07 23.11 26.53
N PHE A 750 -18.03 23.47 25.24
CA PHE A 750 -17.24 24.59 24.74
C PHE A 750 -17.82 25.93 25.23
N THR A 751 -17.05 26.66 26.03
CA THR A 751 -17.46 27.94 26.61
C THR A 751 -16.35 29.00 26.52
N THR A 752 -16.76 30.26 26.40
CA THR A 752 -15.91 31.46 26.50
C THR A 752 -16.77 32.59 27.07
N ASN A 753 -16.18 33.50 27.87
CA ASN A 753 -16.90 34.48 28.71
C ASN A 753 -16.64 35.93 28.32
#